data_AF-A0A7X4GTL7-F1
#
_entry.id   AF-A0A7X4GTL7-F1
#
_cell.length_a   1.000
_cell.length_b   1.000
_cell.length_c   1.000
_cell.angle_alpha   90.00
_cell.angle_beta   90.00
_cell.angle_gamma   90.00
#
_symmetry.space_group_name_H-M   'P 1'
#
loop_
_entity.id
_entity.type
_entity.pdbx_description
1 polymer ?
#
loop_
_entity_poly.entity_id
_entity_poly.type
_entity_poly.pdbx_seq_one_letter_code
_entity_poly.pdbx_strand_id
1 'polypeptide(L)'
;MDIRLTAGNDTYTQSAANKDEWNDIFGGDGNDLIQLFNGQVIGGAGNDRIEKVAGAEVWRGLTAAYWDSPGAVTADLEAGYADDGWGTRDTLVGVTSISGGWTDNNFKGSVADNEFYLGGARNVVDGRGGFDTVWLPDLRDGKGTWADFTIKVSIDGVSAVITASLRSEFSITISNVEALGLAGHWDEKFALSGFIKPEDVATQGLVAGGSARWNASAALGTAVTVSYSFVTQAPASGAGATGFRAFTAAEQETVRAILSSLSQLTGLTFKEVSESGATVGDLRFGVSEQGATKGVTALPGATAAAGDVWMDVESMLQLAPGAEGYAALLHEIGHALGLRHPTNVDPGDQYTQQFNAAYDMTSLTVMSGKASPDGLFPATWGALDITALRMLYGTVAFNGGDTVYQLKGLQFSAETSIIDDGGADTIDASLAVTGASINLTPGQVSSVGVTAGGVSSVNNLSIGTGTLIENVIGSAFDDVLVGNDAANALKGGKGNDWIDGGKGSDTAVFEGARADYLLSSGFGKIFVAARDGSSGFDTLLNTEILKFSDQTITLGKSALGADATIDVEQAGQVAGKLPDPSDEDRSKVSYKLDVKPLHGTLTLNADGSYTYAPSSSYSGEDSFRYILSDSAGGSNVYTAFINVLPAAGSAPIVGSEAKDVLNGSAANDQVDGGGGLDTFVVAGKRADFTVLKTSKGFTLTDNTGAQGTDTLVNVERIKFSDVSVALDTDGVAGMAYRIYQAAFNRSPDVAGLGYWIGMMDQGATLKQVAESFVASAEFKTLYGSNPTNNQVVQQYYQNVLHRAGEAAGVAYWVNILDQKADNIAGVLMGFSEAAENQSALIGVIGNGFSYVPFG
;
A
#
# COMPACT_ATOMS: atom_id res chain seq x y z
N MET A 1 -37.56 -20.09 3.13
CA MET A 1 -38.92 -20.56 3.53
C MET A 1 -38.73 -21.89 4.24
N ASP A 2 -39.29 -22.04 5.44
CA ASP A 2 -39.17 -23.28 6.21
C ASP A 2 -40.10 -24.35 5.65
N ILE A 3 -39.55 -25.47 5.20
CA ILE A 3 -40.28 -26.60 4.65
C ILE A 3 -39.97 -27.81 5.53
N ARG A 4 -41.01 -28.39 6.12
CA ARG A 4 -40.88 -29.57 6.99
C ARG A 4 -41.40 -30.80 6.28
N LEU A 5 -40.54 -31.80 6.12
CA LEU A 5 -40.92 -33.11 5.57
C LEU A 5 -41.67 -33.92 6.64
N THR A 6 -42.31 -34.99 6.21
CA THR A 6 -43.10 -35.87 7.08
C THR A 6 -42.19 -36.90 7.76
N ALA A 7 -42.75 -37.73 8.64
CA ALA A 7 -41.98 -38.83 9.26
C ALA A 7 -41.81 -40.06 8.34
N GLY A 8 -42.24 -39.98 7.07
CA GLY A 8 -42.08 -41.04 6.08
C GLY A 8 -41.14 -40.59 4.97
N ASN A 9 -40.71 -41.53 4.11
CA ASN A 9 -39.80 -41.22 3.02
C ASN A 9 -40.42 -40.25 2.00
N ASP A 10 -39.87 -39.05 1.93
CA ASP A 10 -40.30 -37.95 1.09
C ASP A 10 -39.31 -37.70 -0.07
N THR A 11 -39.77 -36.97 -1.07
CA THR A 11 -38.91 -36.46 -2.15
C THR A 11 -39.23 -35.00 -2.39
N TYR A 12 -38.23 -34.15 -2.20
CA TYR A 12 -38.32 -32.72 -2.44
C TYR A 12 -37.31 -32.29 -3.50
N THR A 13 -37.79 -31.58 -4.53
CA THR A 13 -36.93 -30.96 -5.54
C THR A 13 -37.29 -29.48 -5.64
N GLN A 14 -36.33 -28.59 -5.38
CA GLN A 14 -36.53 -27.16 -5.52
C GLN A 14 -36.85 -26.81 -6.97
N SER A 15 -37.91 -26.03 -7.18
CA SER A 15 -38.28 -25.55 -8.51
C SER A 15 -37.21 -24.64 -9.10
N ALA A 16 -36.90 -24.80 -10.38
CA ALA A 16 -36.00 -23.90 -11.11
C ALA A 16 -36.50 -22.43 -11.14
N ALA A 17 -37.79 -22.19 -10.93
CA ALA A 17 -38.36 -20.85 -10.83
C ALA A 17 -37.91 -20.12 -9.54
N ASN A 18 -37.58 -20.87 -8.50
CA ASN A 18 -37.22 -20.36 -7.17
C ASN A 18 -35.78 -20.73 -6.81
N LYS A 19 -34.93 -20.96 -7.82
CA LYS A 19 -33.53 -21.38 -7.66
C LYS A 19 -32.65 -20.40 -6.88
N ASP A 20 -33.10 -19.15 -6.74
CA ASP A 20 -32.40 -18.08 -6.01
C ASP A 20 -32.88 -17.94 -4.57
N GLU A 21 -34.02 -18.54 -4.23
CA GLU A 21 -34.56 -18.48 -2.88
C GLU A 21 -33.77 -19.42 -1.96
N TRP A 22 -33.41 -18.90 -0.78
CA TRP A 22 -32.85 -19.72 0.29
C TRP A 22 -33.98 -20.51 0.97
N ASN A 23 -33.92 -21.83 0.86
CA ASN A 23 -34.89 -22.74 1.46
C ASN A 23 -34.27 -23.52 2.61
N ASP A 24 -35.02 -23.62 3.71
CA ASP A 24 -34.65 -24.36 4.90
C ASP A 24 -35.52 -25.61 4.96
N ILE A 25 -34.93 -26.78 4.64
CA ILE A 25 -35.65 -28.06 4.61
C ILE A 25 -35.35 -28.82 5.90
N PHE A 26 -36.37 -29.28 6.62
CA PHE A 26 -36.22 -30.16 7.78
C PHE A 26 -36.52 -31.60 7.35
N GLY A 27 -35.52 -32.49 7.38
CA GLY A 27 -35.63 -33.89 6.93
C GLY A 27 -36.57 -34.74 7.79
N GLY A 28 -36.48 -34.61 9.12
CA GLY A 28 -37.32 -35.42 10.00
C GLY A 28 -36.84 -36.88 10.09
N ASP A 29 -37.77 -37.84 10.25
CA ASP A 29 -37.43 -39.24 10.58
C ASP A 29 -37.39 -40.18 9.35
N GLY A 30 -37.83 -39.71 8.17
CA GLY A 30 -37.91 -40.50 6.94
C GLY A 30 -36.55 -40.65 6.24
N ASN A 31 -36.40 -41.60 5.31
CA ASN A 31 -35.25 -41.60 4.40
C ASN A 31 -35.61 -40.79 3.15
N ASP A 32 -35.16 -39.55 3.07
CA ASP A 32 -35.65 -38.57 2.10
C ASP A 32 -34.69 -38.33 0.95
N LEU A 33 -35.21 -37.93 -0.21
CA LEU A 33 -34.42 -37.40 -1.33
C LEU A 33 -34.68 -35.89 -1.43
N ILE A 34 -33.66 -35.08 -1.17
CA ILE A 34 -33.76 -33.63 -1.13
C ILE A 34 -32.80 -33.03 -2.14
N GLN A 35 -33.34 -32.33 -3.13
CA GLN A 35 -32.59 -31.75 -4.24
C GLN A 35 -32.78 -30.25 -4.28
N LEU A 36 -31.72 -29.48 -4.02
CA LEU A 36 -31.76 -28.01 -3.94
C LEU A 36 -30.79 -27.36 -4.94
N PHE A 37 -31.19 -26.22 -5.50
CA PHE A 37 -30.28 -25.29 -6.16
C PHE A 37 -29.55 -24.40 -5.13
N ASN A 38 -30.28 -23.90 -4.12
CA ASN A 38 -29.77 -23.01 -3.09
C ASN A 38 -30.55 -23.21 -1.77
N GLY A 39 -29.85 -23.36 -0.66
CA GLY A 39 -30.47 -23.49 0.67
C GLY A 39 -29.71 -24.39 1.63
N GLN A 40 -30.39 -24.78 2.71
CA GLN A 40 -29.89 -25.71 3.69
C GLN A 40 -30.88 -26.84 3.99
N VAL A 41 -30.34 -28.01 4.30
CA VAL A 41 -31.09 -29.16 4.79
C VAL A 41 -30.68 -29.43 6.22
N ILE A 42 -31.62 -29.31 7.14
CA ILE A 42 -31.47 -29.65 8.55
C ILE A 42 -31.76 -31.15 8.66
N GLY A 43 -30.73 -31.90 9.07
CA GLY A 43 -30.78 -33.36 9.17
C GLY A 43 -31.79 -33.88 10.19
N GLY A 44 -31.90 -35.20 10.27
CA GLY A 44 -32.78 -35.90 11.20
C GLY A 44 -32.46 -37.40 11.20
N ALA A 45 -33.23 -38.22 11.91
CA ALA A 45 -32.88 -39.64 12.12
C ALA A 45 -32.93 -40.53 10.87
N GLY A 46 -33.27 -39.97 9.70
CA GLY A 46 -33.28 -40.62 8.40
C GLY A 46 -31.90 -40.96 7.83
N ASN A 47 -31.86 -41.78 6.77
CA ASN A 47 -30.70 -41.86 5.87
C ASN A 47 -31.04 -41.06 4.61
N ASP A 48 -30.83 -39.76 4.69
CA ASP A 48 -31.25 -38.82 3.66
C ASP A 48 -30.24 -38.74 2.52
N ARG A 49 -30.73 -38.40 1.33
CA ARG A 49 -29.92 -38.10 0.17
C ARG A 49 -30.08 -36.63 -0.18
N ILE A 50 -29.05 -35.85 0.11
CA ILE A 50 -29.00 -34.40 -0.08
C ILE A 50 -28.18 -34.12 -1.33
N GLU A 51 -28.80 -33.54 -2.36
CA GLU A 51 -28.16 -33.30 -3.65
C GLU A 51 -28.25 -31.85 -4.10
N LYS A 52 -27.10 -31.30 -4.51
CA LYS A 52 -27.05 -30.04 -5.23
C LYS A 52 -27.49 -30.26 -6.66
N VAL A 53 -28.54 -29.58 -7.08
CA VAL A 53 -28.99 -29.58 -8.47
C VAL A 53 -27.98 -28.77 -9.29
N ALA A 54 -27.49 -29.37 -10.38
CA ALA A 54 -26.52 -28.73 -11.25
C ALA A 54 -27.09 -27.41 -11.84
N GLY A 55 -26.33 -26.33 -11.69
CA GLY A 55 -26.63 -25.00 -12.22
C GLY A 55 -25.36 -24.29 -12.67
N ALA A 56 -25.48 -23.31 -13.56
CA ALA A 56 -24.34 -22.62 -14.17
C ALA A 56 -23.66 -21.59 -13.24
N GLU A 57 -24.23 -21.30 -12.07
CA GLU A 57 -23.84 -20.18 -11.22
C GLU A 57 -23.20 -20.68 -9.93
N VAL A 58 -21.94 -20.29 -9.72
CA VAL A 58 -21.06 -20.79 -8.66
C VAL A 58 -21.41 -20.26 -7.26
N TRP A 59 -22.16 -19.17 -7.15
CA TRP A 59 -22.51 -18.52 -5.87
C TRP A 59 -23.66 -19.19 -5.11
N ARG A 60 -24.41 -20.12 -5.73
CA ARG A 60 -25.48 -20.85 -5.04
C ARG A 60 -24.89 -21.96 -4.18
N GLY A 61 -25.24 -21.98 -2.90
CA GLY A 61 -24.72 -22.91 -1.90
C GLY A 61 -25.76 -23.96 -1.49
N LEU A 62 -25.28 -25.17 -1.16
CA LEU A 62 -26.09 -26.17 -0.47
C LEU A 62 -25.38 -26.55 0.81
N THR A 63 -26.05 -26.33 1.94
CA THR A 63 -25.56 -26.67 3.27
C THR A 63 -26.27 -27.90 3.83
N ALA A 64 -25.51 -28.89 4.28
CA ALA A 64 -26.03 -29.94 5.17
C ALA A 64 -25.84 -29.50 6.63
N ALA A 65 -26.93 -29.36 7.37
CA ALA A 65 -26.94 -28.73 8.68
C ALA A 65 -27.33 -29.75 9.77
N TYR A 66 -26.39 -30.05 10.66
CA TYR A 66 -26.54 -31.00 11.77
C TYR A 66 -26.33 -30.32 13.13
N TRP A 67 -26.69 -29.04 13.24
CA TRP A 67 -26.46 -28.24 14.44
C TRP A 67 -27.28 -28.70 15.65
N ASP A 68 -28.37 -29.43 15.42
CA ASP A 68 -29.24 -30.06 16.44
C ASP A 68 -28.93 -31.53 16.71
N SER A 69 -27.86 -32.06 16.10
CA SER A 69 -27.45 -33.45 16.30
C SER A 69 -27.28 -33.78 17.80
N PRO A 70 -27.80 -34.93 18.27
CA PRO A 70 -27.66 -35.37 19.65
C PRO A 70 -26.26 -35.93 19.95
N GLY A 71 -25.43 -36.14 18.93
CA GLY A 71 -24.14 -36.83 19.02
C GLY A 71 -23.06 -36.18 18.16
N ALA A 72 -21.90 -36.82 18.10
CA ALA A 72 -20.80 -36.38 17.26
C ALA A 72 -21.17 -36.54 15.78
N VAL A 73 -20.80 -35.56 14.95
CA VAL A 73 -21.03 -35.59 13.51
C VAL A 73 -19.71 -35.86 12.79
N THR A 74 -19.70 -36.82 11.86
CA THR A 74 -18.55 -37.07 10.98
C THR A 74 -18.99 -36.96 9.54
N ALA A 75 -18.31 -36.16 8.73
CA ALA A 75 -18.68 -35.99 7.32
C ALA A 75 -17.47 -35.89 6.40
N ASP A 76 -17.68 -36.32 5.16
CA ASP A 76 -16.70 -36.27 4.09
C ASP A 76 -17.43 -35.86 2.81
N LEU A 77 -17.25 -34.60 2.41
CA LEU A 77 -17.97 -34.01 1.28
C LEU A 77 -17.55 -34.61 -0.06
N GLU A 78 -16.28 -34.98 -0.22
CA GLU A 78 -15.80 -35.66 -1.44
C GLU A 78 -16.26 -37.11 -1.52
N ALA A 79 -16.22 -37.85 -0.40
CA ALA A 79 -16.75 -39.21 -0.34
C ALA A 79 -18.29 -39.24 -0.36
N GLY A 80 -18.92 -38.09 -0.11
CA GLY A 80 -20.35 -37.86 -0.24
C GLY A 80 -21.18 -38.47 0.89
N TYR A 81 -20.75 -38.33 2.14
CA TYR A 81 -21.54 -38.83 3.29
C TYR A 81 -21.43 -37.96 4.54
N ALA A 82 -22.43 -38.08 5.41
CA ALA A 82 -22.39 -37.63 6.80
C ALA A 82 -22.99 -38.70 7.73
N ASP A 83 -22.25 -39.04 8.78
CA ASP A 83 -22.76 -39.74 9.96
C ASP A 83 -23.22 -38.66 10.95
N ASP A 84 -24.52 -38.45 11.03
CA ASP A 84 -25.19 -37.25 11.57
C ASP A 84 -25.42 -37.24 13.09
N GLY A 85 -24.95 -38.27 13.79
CA GLY A 85 -25.12 -38.45 15.23
C GLY A 85 -26.46 -39.09 15.66
N TRP A 86 -27.41 -39.32 14.74
CA TRP A 86 -28.63 -40.09 14.99
C TRP A 86 -28.46 -41.60 14.78
N GLY A 87 -27.27 -42.02 14.33
CA GLY A 87 -26.92 -43.42 14.10
C GLY A 87 -27.23 -43.91 12.68
N THR A 88 -27.61 -43.00 11.80
CA THR A 88 -27.83 -43.16 10.36
C THR A 88 -26.73 -42.48 9.54
N ARG A 89 -26.68 -42.79 8.24
CA ARG A 89 -25.72 -42.19 7.31
C ARG A 89 -26.45 -41.57 6.14
N ASP A 90 -26.24 -40.27 5.99
CA ASP A 90 -26.72 -39.50 4.86
C ASP A 90 -25.77 -39.61 3.67
N THR A 91 -26.33 -39.49 2.47
CA THR A 91 -25.62 -39.36 1.22
C THR A 91 -25.61 -37.90 0.77
N LEU A 92 -24.42 -37.33 0.60
CA LEU A 92 -24.21 -35.96 0.17
C LEU A 92 -23.72 -35.94 -1.28
N VAL A 93 -24.34 -35.15 -2.15
CA VAL A 93 -23.94 -35.03 -3.56
C VAL A 93 -23.81 -33.57 -3.94
N GLY A 94 -22.59 -33.10 -4.17
CA GLY A 94 -22.31 -31.71 -4.55
C GLY A 94 -22.59 -30.69 -3.44
N VAL A 95 -22.71 -31.14 -2.18
CA VAL A 95 -22.79 -30.29 -0.99
C VAL A 95 -21.41 -29.65 -0.76
N THR A 96 -21.38 -28.33 -0.56
CA THR A 96 -20.14 -27.55 -0.37
C THR A 96 -20.09 -26.86 0.98
N SER A 97 -21.11 -27.04 1.82
CA SER A 97 -21.16 -26.44 3.15
C SER A 97 -21.72 -27.44 4.14
N ILE A 98 -21.15 -27.47 5.34
CA ILE A 98 -21.63 -28.33 6.43
C ILE A 98 -21.62 -27.60 7.76
N SER A 99 -22.67 -27.82 8.55
CA SER A 99 -22.77 -27.32 9.92
C SER A 99 -22.86 -28.46 10.93
N GLY A 100 -22.03 -28.38 11.97
CA GLY A 100 -22.08 -29.25 13.14
C GLY A 100 -22.72 -28.57 14.35
N GLY A 101 -23.15 -29.37 15.32
CA GLY A 101 -23.72 -28.91 16.58
C GLY A 101 -22.67 -28.63 17.65
N TRP A 102 -23.13 -28.49 18.89
CA TRP A 102 -22.29 -28.31 20.10
C TRP A 102 -21.65 -29.62 20.60
N THR A 103 -21.48 -30.58 19.70
CA THR A 103 -20.83 -31.88 19.93
C THR A 103 -19.52 -31.95 19.15
N ASP A 104 -18.72 -32.98 19.39
CA ASP A 104 -17.46 -33.13 18.67
C ASP A 104 -17.72 -33.42 17.18
N ASN A 105 -17.13 -32.62 16.27
CA ASN A 105 -17.34 -32.78 14.84
C ASN A 105 -16.02 -33.13 14.11
N ASN A 106 -16.10 -33.97 13.08
CA ASN A 106 -14.97 -34.33 12.23
C ASN A 106 -15.36 -34.20 10.75
N PHE A 107 -14.92 -33.11 10.12
CA PHE A 107 -15.33 -32.76 8.77
C PHE A 107 -14.15 -32.82 7.79
N LYS A 108 -14.43 -33.36 6.61
CA LYS A 108 -13.51 -33.33 5.47
C LYS A 108 -14.21 -32.69 4.28
N GLY A 109 -13.52 -31.75 3.65
CA GLY A 109 -13.97 -31.07 2.46
C GLY A 109 -13.76 -31.91 1.20
N SER A 110 -13.45 -31.21 0.12
CA SER A 110 -13.34 -31.74 -1.23
C SER A 110 -12.28 -30.94 -2.00
N VAL A 111 -12.33 -30.95 -3.34
CA VAL A 111 -11.47 -30.08 -4.17
C VAL A 111 -12.13 -28.74 -4.52
N ALA A 112 -13.35 -28.52 -4.03
CA ALA A 112 -14.12 -27.30 -4.23
C ALA A 112 -14.10 -26.46 -2.95
N ASP A 113 -14.28 -25.15 -3.08
CA ASP A 113 -14.39 -24.21 -1.97
C ASP A 113 -15.49 -24.65 -0.99
N ASN A 114 -15.11 -24.97 0.26
CA ASN A 114 -16.02 -25.46 1.27
C ASN A 114 -16.16 -24.52 2.46
N GLU A 115 -17.35 -24.52 3.06
CA GLU A 115 -17.65 -23.78 4.28
C GLU A 115 -17.98 -24.73 5.43
N PHE A 116 -17.31 -24.53 6.57
CA PHE A 116 -17.49 -25.35 7.75
C PHE A 116 -18.00 -24.50 8.91
N TYR A 117 -19.20 -24.80 9.38
CA TYR A 117 -19.82 -24.14 10.52
C TYR A 117 -19.72 -25.03 11.75
N LEU A 118 -18.98 -24.58 12.76
CA LEU A 118 -18.63 -25.41 13.91
C LEU A 118 -19.31 -24.92 15.19
N GLY A 119 -19.72 -25.84 16.05
CA GLY A 119 -20.17 -25.53 17.41
C GLY A 119 -19.02 -25.49 18.43
N GLY A 120 -19.32 -25.14 19.67
CA GLY A 120 -18.32 -24.87 20.70
C GLY A 120 -17.72 -26.09 21.44
N ALA A 121 -17.54 -27.22 20.78
CA ALA A 121 -16.92 -28.44 21.33
C ALA A 121 -15.53 -28.71 20.73
N ARG A 122 -15.08 -29.98 20.64
CA ARG A 122 -13.82 -30.34 19.97
C ARG A 122 -14.08 -30.70 18.51
N ASN A 123 -13.50 -29.93 17.60
CA ASN A 123 -13.72 -30.13 16.17
C ASN A 123 -12.41 -30.40 15.43
N VAL A 124 -12.49 -31.20 14.38
CA VAL A 124 -11.41 -31.45 13.43
C VAL A 124 -11.93 -31.15 12.03
N VAL A 125 -11.21 -30.35 11.26
CA VAL A 125 -11.53 -30.01 9.87
C VAL A 125 -10.33 -30.25 8.99
N ASP A 126 -10.54 -30.92 7.87
CA ASP A 126 -9.60 -31.04 6.76
C ASP A 126 -10.26 -30.51 5.49
N GLY A 127 -9.94 -29.29 5.05
CA GLY A 127 -10.59 -28.68 3.88
C GLY A 127 -10.26 -29.40 2.57
N ARG A 128 -9.07 -30.04 2.51
CA ARG A 128 -8.44 -30.68 1.36
C ARG A 128 -7.96 -29.68 0.30
N GLY A 129 -8.82 -29.22 -0.60
CA GLY A 129 -8.41 -28.34 -1.68
C GLY A 129 -9.52 -27.41 -2.15
N GLY A 130 -9.13 -26.30 -2.77
CA GLY A 130 -10.05 -25.17 -3.00
C GLY A 130 -9.70 -24.04 -2.06
N PHE A 131 -10.59 -23.07 -1.92
CA PHE A 131 -10.52 -22.03 -0.90
C PHE A 131 -11.55 -22.32 0.20
N ASP A 132 -11.09 -22.86 1.32
CA ASP A 132 -11.91 -23.33 2.40
C ASP A 132 -12.01 -22.31 3.54
N THR A 133 -13.19 -22.24 4.16
CA THR A 133 -13.47 -21.30 5.26
C THR A 133 -14.06 -22.03 6.46
N VAL A 134 -13.46 -21.83 7.63
CA VAL A 134 -13.99 -22.30 8.91
C VAL A 134 -14.59 -21.13 9.68
N TRP A 135 -15.87 -21.26 10.03
CA TRP A 135 -16.61 -20.28 10.82
C TRP A 135 -16.60 -20.68 12.30
N LEU A 136 -15.95 -19.84 13.12
CA LEU A 136 -15.87 -20.01 14.57
C LEU A 136 -17.22 -19.64 15.22
N PRO A 137 -17.70 -20.40 16.22
CA PRO A 137 -18.97 -20.12 16.87
C PRO A 137 -18.89 -18.88 17.75
N ASP A 138 -20.03 -18.24 17.99
CA ASP A 138 -20.15 -17.26 19.06
C ASP A 138 -20.18 -17.95 20.42
N LEU A 139 -19.20 -17.65 21.29
CA LEU A 139 -19.10 -18.21 22.63
C LEU A 139 -19.82 -17.36 23.71
N ARG A 140 -20.38 -16.20 23.36
CA ARG A 140 -20.93 -15.17 24.26
C ARG A 140 -22.34 -14.67 23.90
N ASP A 141 -23.11 -15.41 23.12
CA ASP A 141 -24.51 -15.11 22.77
C ASP A 141 -24.73 -13.73 22.09
N GLY A 142 -24.08 -13.49 20.95
CA GLY A 142 -24.16 -12.27 20.14
C GLY A 142 -23.09 -11.23 20.47
N LYS A 143 -22.04 -11.61 21.20
CA LYS A 143 -20.96 -10.72 21.69
C LYS A 143 -19.57 -11.33 21.55
N GLY A 144 -19.44 -12.42 20.79
CA GLY A 144 -18.17 -13.06 20.51
C GLY A 144 -17.22 -12.09 19.81
N THR A 145 -15.93 -12.17 20.12
CA THR A 145 -14.90 -11.38 19.44
C THR A 145 -13.68 -12.26 19.17
N TRP A 146 -12.83 -11.86 18.23
CA TRP A 146 -11.55 -12.54 17.97
C TRP A 146 -10.67 -12.70 19.23
N ALA A 147 -10.79 -11.79 20.20
CA ALA A 147 -10.07 -11.86 21.48
C ALA A 147 -10.51 -13.03 22.38
N ASP A 148 -11.62 -13.71 22.07
CA ASP A 148 -12.08 -14.89 22.78
C ASP A 148 -11.28 -16.15 22.42
N PHE A 149 -10.54 -16.09 21.31
CA PHE A 149 -9.81 -17.21 20.75
C PHE A 149 -8.30 -17.00 20.83
N THR A 150 -7.59 -18.11 21.07
CA THR A 150 -6.16 -18.22 20.81
C THR A 150 -5.99 -19.07 19.56
N ILE A 151 -5.53 -18.44 18.48
CA ILE A 151 -5.32 -19.07 17.17
C ILE A 151 -3.81 -19.28 17.00
N LYS A 152 -3.38 -20.52 16.82
CA LYS A 152 -2.00 -20.88 16.52
C LYS A 152 -1.93 -21.51 15.14
N VAL A 153 -1.31 -20.82 14.19
CA VAL A 153 -1.21 -21.24 12.79
C VAL A 153 0.16 -21.85 12.51
N SER A 154 0.22 -22.86 11.66
CA SER A 154 1.47 -23.40 11.14
C SER A 154 2.18 -22.39 10.24
N ILE A 155 3.51 -22.51 10.14
CA ILE A 155 4.34 -21.54 9.41
C ILE A 155 4.11 -21.54 7.88
N ASP A 156 3.47 -22.58 7.34
CA ASP A 156 3.02 -22.66 5.94
C ASP A 156 1.66 -21.97 5.72
N GLY A 157 0.92 -21.70 6.79
CA GLY A 157 -0.39 -21.04 6.77
C GLY A 157 -1.57 -21.93 6.41
N VAL A 158 -1.41 -23.26 6.40
CA VAL A 158 -2.48 -24.19 5.97
C VAL A 158 -3.13 -24.97 7.12
N SER A 159 -2.58 -24.91 8.34
CA SER A 159 -3.14 -25.60 9.49
C SER A 159 -3.15 -24.73 10.73
N ALA A 160 -4.09 -24.97 11.64
CA ALA A 160 -4.14 -24.24 12.90
C ALA A 160 -4.79 -25.05 14.02
N VAL A 161 -4.44 -24.66 15.24
CA VAL A 161 -5.14 -25.04 16.46
C VAL A 161 -5.76 -23.79 17.06
N ILE A 162 -7.09 -23.78 17.16
CA ILE A 162 -7.86 -22.72 17.80
C ILE A 162 -8.38 -23.22 19.13
N THR A 163 -8.14 -22.46 20.19
CA THR A 163 -8.64 -22.71 21.55
C THR A 163 -9.32 -21.46 22.09
N ALA A 164 -10.10 -21.58 23.17
CA ALA A 164 -10.79 -20.45 23.77
C ALA A 164 -10.66 -20.48 25.30
N SER A 165 -10.24 -19.36 25.90
CA SER A 165 -10.08 -19.29 27.36
C SER A 165 -11.40 -19.37 28.12
N LEU A 166 -12.50 -19.01 27.46
CA LEU A 166 -13.85 -19.03 28.03
C LEU A 166 -14.40 -20.45 28.22
N ARG A 167 -13.86 -21.43 27.48
CA ARG A 167 -14.29 -22.84 27.52
C ARG A 167 -13.09 -23.77 27.37
N SER A 168 -12.66 -24.37 28.48
CA SER A 168 -11.47 -25.23 28.53
C SER A 168 -11.49 -26.43 27.60
N GLU A 169 -12.69 -26.89 27.24
CA GLU A 169 -12.96 -28.05 26.39
C GLU A 169 -13.04 -27.69 24.90
N PHE A 170 -13.11 -26.40 24.57
CA PHE A 170 -13.18 -25.93 23.18
C PHE A 170 -11.81 -26.07 22.50
N SER A 171 -11.78 -26.77 21.38
CA SER A 171 -10.60 -26.88 20.54
C SER A 171 -11.01 -27.17 19.10
N ILE A 172 -10.45 -26.45 18.15
CA ILE A 172 -10.60 -26.74 16.72
C ILE A 172 -9.21 -27.01 16.16
N THR A 173 -9.05 -28.16 15.50
CA THR A 173 -7.85 -28.46 14.71
C THR A 173 -8.24 -28.41 13.25
N ILE A 174 -7.56 -27.56 12.47
CA ILE A 174 -7.82 -27.41 11.03
C ILE A 174 -6.57 -27.74 10.23
N SER A 175 -6.76 -28.31 9.04
CA SER A 175 -5.73 -28.53 8.02
C SER A 175 -6.28 -28.25 6.63
N ASN A 176 -5.44 -27.74 5.73
CA ASN A 176 -5.82 -27.34 4.37
C ASN A 176 -7.02 -26.37 4.39
N VAL A 177 -6.90 -25.27 5.16
CA VAL A 177 -7.94 -24.24 5.27
C VAL A 177 -7.32 -22.86 5.06
N GLU A 178 -7.93 -22.04 4.23
CA GLU A 178 -7.37 -20.74 3.83
C GLU A 178 -7.90 -19.56 4.66
N ALA A 179 -9.08 -19.69 5.28
CA ALA A 179 -9.70 -18.58 6.00
C ALA A 179 -10.48 -18.98 7.26
N LEU A 180 -10.54 -18.02 8.18
CA LEU A 180 -11.39 -18.04 9.37
C LEU A 180 -12.42 -16.92 9.29
N GLY A 181 -13.65 -17.23 9.69
CA GLY A 181 -14.71 -16.26 9.94
C GLY A 181 -15.26 -16.41 11.36
N LEU A 182 -15.96 -15.39 11.84
CA LEU A 182 -16.66 -15.43 13.13
C LEU A 182 -18.17 -15.43 12.90
N ALA A 183 -18.88 -16.42 13.44
CA ALA A 183 -20.33 -16.51 13.31
C ALA A 183 -21.03 -15.26 13.86
N GLY A 184 -21.98 -14.72 13.10
CA GLY A 184 -22.64 -13.45 13.43
C GLY A 184 -21.93 -12.20 12.90
N HIS A 185 -20.67 -12.34 12.46
CA HIS A 185 -19.86 -11.29 11.82
C HIS A 185 -19.53 -11.72 10.38
N TRP A 186 -20.56 -11.86 9.56
CA TRP A 186 -20.47 -12.46 8.22
C TRP A 186 -19.61 -11.68 7.23
N ASP A 187 -19.34 -10.41 7.51
CA ASP A 187 -18.45 -9.55 6.73
C ASP A 187 -16.98 -9.61 7.21
N GLU A 188 -16.70 -10.28 8.34
CA GLU A 188 -15.37 -10.39 8.95
C GLU A 188 -14.75 -11.77 8.67
N LYS A 189 -14.11 -11.89 7.51
CA LYS A 189 -13.35 -13.08 7.08
C LYS A 189 -11.86 -12.72 6.95
N PHE A 190 -11.01 -13.48 7.64
CA PHE A 190 -9.56 -13.27 7.63
C PHE A 190 -8.83 -14.46 7.02
N ALA A 191 -7.81 -14.19 6.22
CA ALA A 191 -6.91 -15.22 5.74
C ALA A 191 -6.17 -15.88 6.92
N LEU A 192 -6.07 -17.21 6.92
CA LEU A 192 -5.40 -17.95 7.98
C LEU A 192 -3.93 -17.54 8.10
N SER A 193 -3.28 -17.25 6.98
CA SER A 193 -1.90 -16.75 6.91
C SER A 193 -1.70 -15.41 7.63
N GLY A 194 -2.74 -14.60 7.79
CA GLY A 194 -2.68 -13.33 8.51
C GLY A 194 -2.46 -13.49 10.03
N PHE A 195 -2.63 -14.70 10.56
CA PHE A 195 -2.35 -15.02 11.96
C PHE A 195 -0.98 -15.67 12.17
N ILE A 196 -0.18 -15.83 11.11
CA ILE A 196 1.20 -16.33 11.23
C ILE A 196 2.04 -15.29 11.97
N LYS A 197 2.75 -15.76 12.97
CA LYS A 197 3.67 -14.97 13.78
C LYS A 197 5.07 -15.02 13.20
N PRO A 198 5.70 -13.90 12.83
CA PRO A 198 7.07 -13.88 12.29
C PRO A 198 8.08 -14.61 13.20
N GLU A 199 7.91 -14.54 14.52
CA GLU A 199 8.75 -15.25 15.47
C GLU A 199 8.62 -16.78 15.37
N ASP A 200 7.43 -17.29 15.09
CA ASP A 200 7.20 -18.72 14.87
C ASP A 200 7.85 -19.17 13.55
N VAL A 201 7.77 -18.34 12.51
CA VAL A 201 8.45 -18.59 11.22
C VAL A 201 9.96 -18.74 11.40
N ALA A 202 10.59 -17.82 12.14
CA ALA A 202 12.02 -17.91 12.43
C ALA A 202 12.36 -19.17 13.25
N THR A 203 11.64 -19.41 14.34
CA THR A 203 12.03 -20.42 15.34
C THR A 203 11.67 -21.86 14.94
N GLN A 204 10.62 -22.04 14.13
CA GLN A 204 10.17 -23.35 13.66
C GLN A 204 10.63 -23.63 12.22
N GLY A 205 10.78 -22.57 11.42
CA GLY A 205 11.10 -22.66 10.00
C GLY A 205 12.58 -22.57 9.66
N LEU A 206 13.40 -21.80 10.38
CA LEU A 206 14.83 -21.63 10.05
C LEU A 206 15.75 -22.49 10.89
N VAL A 207 15.31 -23.01 12.03
CA VAL A 207 16.18 -23.81 12.89
C VAL A 207 16.24 -25.24 12.35
N ALA A 208 17.44 -25.77 12.09
CA ALA A 208 17.68 -27.14 11.65
C ALA A 208 17.46 -28.22 12.75
N GLY A 209 16.74 -27.85 13.82
CA GLY A 209 16.54 -28.63 15.03
C GLY A 209 17.46 -28.23 16.19
N GLY A 210 16.98 -28.41 17.43
CA GLY A 210 17.70 -27.97 18.64
C GLY A 210 19.04 -28.66 18.92
N SER A 211 19.35 -29.74 18.21
CA SER A 211 20.62 -30.48 18.28
C SER A 211 21.66 -30.02 17.25
N ALA A 212 21.27 -29.33 16.17
CA ALA A 212 22.15 -28.85 15.12
C ALA A 212 22.75 -27.48 15.49
N ARG A 213 23.42 -27.40 16.65
CA ARG A 213 24.05 -26.17 17.18
C ARG A 213 25.27 -26.48 18.06
N TRP A 214 26.17 -25.51 18.23
CA TRP A 214 27.46 -25.70 18.91
C TRP A 214 27.39 -26.00 20.42
N ASN A 215 26.26 -25.69 21.08
CA ASN A 215 26.02 -25.98 22.48
C ASN A 215 24.75 -26.84 22.69
N ALA A 216 24.54 -27.83 21.83
CA ALA A 216 23.34 -28.69 21.83
C ALA A 216 23.00 -29.33 23.20
N SER A 217 23.98 -29.52 24.09
CA SER A 217 23.79 -30.05 25.44
C SER A 217 23.26 -29.04 26.46
N ALA A 218 23.34 -27.75 26.19
CA ALA A 218 22.80 -26.68 27.03
C ALA A 218 21.31 -26.45 26.74
N ALA A 219 20.62 -25.60 27.52
CA ALA A 219 19.29 -25.15 27.13
C ALA A 219 19.35 -24.26 25.87
N LEU A 220 18.26 -24.18 25.11
CA LEU A 220 18.11 -23.15 24.07
C LEU A 220 18.24 -21.76 24.71
N GLY A 221 18.78 -20.80 23.97
CA GLY A 221 19.01 -19.43 24.46
C GLY A 221 20.24 -19.29 25.36
N THR A 222 21.05 -20.34 25.51
CA THR A 222 22.31 -20.28 26.28
C THR A 222 23.43 -19.73 25.40
N ALA A 223 24.13 -18.71 25.89
CA ALA A 223 25.31 -18.14 25.23
C ALA A 223 26.43 -19.17 25.01
N VAL A 224 27.21 -19.01 23.94
CA VAL A 224 28.33 -19.91 23.61
C VAL A 224 29.46 -19.14 22.93
N THR A 225 30.69 -19.57 23.21
CA THR A 225 31.86 -19.15 22.43
C THR A 225 32.16 -20.21 21.36
N VAL A 226 32.15 -19.80 20.10
CA VAL A 226 32.47 -20.64 18.95
C VAL A 226 33.84 -20.22 18.41
N SER A 227 34.76 -21.18 18.28
CA SER A 227 36.07 -20.91 17.68
C SER A 227 35.99 -20.93 16.15
N TYR A 228 36.82 -20.14 15.48
CA TYR A 228 36.91 -20.19 14.02
C TYR A 228 38.33 -20.07 13.50
N SER A 229 38.59 -20.61 12.31
CA SER A 229 39.88 -20.54 11.64
C SER A 229 39.76 -20.38 10.13
N PHE A 230 40.84 -19.93 9.49
CA PHE A 230 40.95 -19.83 8.04
C PHE A 230 41.83 -20.96 7.50
N VAL A 231 41.31 -21.71 6.54
CA VAL A 231 41.99 -22.88 6.00
C VAL A 231 43.24 -22.44 5.22
N THR A 232 44.38 -23.04 5.55
CA THR A 232 45.69 -22.70 4.94
C THR A 232 46.20 -23.76 3.96
N GLN A 233 45.62 -24.96 3.95
CA GLN A 233 46.00 -26.05 3.07
C GLN A 233 44.76 -26.77 2.55
N ALA A 234 44.81 -27.22 1.29
CA ALA A 234 43.72 -27.96 0.68
C ALA A 234 43.43 -29.27 1.46
N PRO A 235 42.17 -29.59 1.77
CA PRO A 235 41.80 -30.88 2.31
C PRO A 235 42.07 -31.98 1.28
N ALA A 236 42.32 -33.20 1.75
CA ALA A 236 42.64 -34.34 0.88
C ALA A 236 41.46 -34.78 -0.01
N SER A 237 40.22 -34.44 0.38
CA SER A 237 38.97 -34.77 -0.32
C SER A 237 37.84 -33.86 0.17
N GLY A 238 36.70 -33.84 -0.54
CA GLY A 238 35.51 -33.07 -0.16
C GLY A 238 35.40 -31.71 -0.87
N ALA A 239 34.43 -30.90 -0.45
CA ALA A 239 34.07 -29.63 -1.10
C ALA A 239 35.24 -28.62 -1.17
N GLY A 240 36.21 -28.71 -0.25
CA GLY A 240 37.39 -27.85 -0.23
C GLY A 240 38.56 -28.28 -1.10
N ALA A 241 38.53 -29.46 -1.72
CA ALA A 241 39.74 -30.05 -2.32
C ALA A 241 40.08 -29.48 -3.71
N THR A 242 39.08 -29.29 -4.56
CA THR A 242 39.27 -28.82 -5.95
C THR A 242 39.39 -27.29 -5.98
N GLY A 243 40.37 -26.77 -6.72
CA GLY A 243 40.50 -25.32 -6.92
C GLY A 243 40.79 -24.51 -5.64
N PHE A 244 41.31 -25.16 -4.59
CA PHE A 244 41.55 -24.53 -3.29
C PHE A 244 42.41 -23.26 -3.38
N ARG A 245 41.98 -22.23 -2.67
CA ARG A 245 42.84 -21.12 -2.24
C ARG A 245 42.50 -20.68 -0.82
N ALA A 246 43.50 -20.14 -0.13
CA ALA A 246 43.26 -19.51 1.16
C ALA A 246 42.47 -18.20 0.99
N PHE A 247 41.71 -17.83 2.02
CA PHE A 247 41.14 -16.49 2.15
C PHE A 247 42.27 -15.45 2.19
N THR A 248 42.14 -14.40 1.39
CA THR A 248 43.01 -13.22 1.46
C THR A 248 42.76 -12.44 2.75
N ALA A 249 43.72 -11.61 3.17
CA ALA A 249 43.57 -10.82 4.39
C ALA A 249 42.29 -9.95 4.40
N ALA A 250 41.89 -9.37 3.27
CA ALA A 250 40.68 -8.57 3.16
C ALA A 250 39.40 -9.42 3.32
N GLU A 251 39.36 -10.60 2.70
CA GLU A 251 38.24 -11.54 2.84
C GLU A 251 38.12 -12.03 4.30
N GLN A 252 39.24 -12.24 4.98
CA GLN A 252 39.24 -12.59 6.41
C GLN A 252 38.63 -11.47 7.27
N GLU A 253 38.97 -10.19 7.01
CA GLU A 253 38.36 -9.06 7.70
C GLU A 253 36.84 -8.98 7.47
N THR A 254 36.36 -9.30 6.27
CA THR A 254 34.92 -9.41 6.00
C THR A 254 34.25 -10.47 6.89
N VAL A 255 34.84 -11.66 7.00
CA VAL A 255 34.33 -12.72 7.91
C VAL A 255 34.34 -12.23 9.36
N ARG A 256 35.43 -11.62 9.82
CA ARG A 256 35.52 -11.05 11.18
C ARG A 256 34.41 -10.04 11.45
N ALA A 257 34.12 -9.16 10.49
CA ALA A 257 33.05 -8.16 10.61
C ALA A 257 31.65 -8.80 10.69
N ILE A 258 31.37 -9.82 9.87
CA ILE A 258 30.11 -10.58 9.89
C ILE A 258 29.93 -11.29 11.24
N LEU A 259 30.95 -11.97 11.74
CA LEU A 259 30.89 -12.67 13.03
C LEU A 259 30.73 -11.67 14.18
N SER A 260 31.42 -10.52 14.10
CA SER A 260 31.28 -9.46 15.10
C SER A 260 29.88 -8.86 15.14
N SER A 261 29.19 -8.72 14.01
CA SER A 261 27.82 -8.17 14.00
C SER A 261 26.84 -9.12 14.70
N LEU A 262 26.98 -10.43 14.51
CA LEU A 262 26.19 -11.43 15.25
C LEU A 262 26.47 -11.38 16.76
N SER A 263 27.72 -11.19 17.18
CA SER A 263 28.07 -11.08 18.60
C SER A 263 27.48 -9.85 19.29
N GLN A 264 27.12 -8.81 18.54
CA GLN A 264 26.43 -7.63 19.10
C GLN A 264 24.93 -7.88 19.32
N LEU A 265 24.34 -8.81 18.57
CA LEU A 265 22.90 -9.05 18.56
C LEU A 265 22.50 -10.32 19.32
N THR A 266 23.41 -11.27 19.47
CA THR A 266 23.14 -12.62 19.97
C THR A 266 24.14 -13.04 21.06
N GLY A 267 23.83 -14.11 21.78
CA GLY A 267 24.75 -14.72 22.77
C GLY A 267 25.93 -15.50 22.16
N LEU A 268 26.19 -15.36 20.86
CA LEU A 268 27.36 -15.93 20.19
C LEU A 268 28.59 -15.05 20.44
N THR A 269 29.69 -15.64 20.86
CA THR A 269 31.01 -14.99 20.85
C THR A 269 31.96 -15.77 19.95
N PHE A 270 32.71 -15.10 19.08
CA PHE A 270 33.62 -15.75 18.16
C PHE A 270 35.08 -15.59 18.57
N LYS A 271 35.83 -16.69 18.57
CA LYS A 271 37.26 -16.70 18.91
C LYS A 271 38.10 -17.26 17.76
N GLU A 272 38.88 -16.39 17.12
CA GLU A 272 39.81 -16.84 16.08
C GLU A 272 40.91 -17.71 16.69
N VAL A 273 41.20 -18.84 16.04
CA VAL A 273 42.31 -19.73 16.35
C VAL A 273 43.14 -19.98 15.10
N SER A 274 44.45 -20.20 15.28
CA SER A 274 45.33 -20.54 14.17
C SER A 274 45.05 -21.96 13.68
N GLU A 275 44.87 -22.11 12.37
CA GLU A 275 44.72 -23.43 11.76
C GLU A 275 46.08 -24.14 11.63
N SER A 276 46.14 -25.39 12.11
CA SER A 276 47.22 -26.32 11.86
C SER A 276 46.62 -27.72 11.64
N GLY A 277 47.35 -28.66 11.03
CA GLY A 277 46.83 -29.99 10.73
C GLY A 277 46.30 -30.81 11.92
N ALA A 278 46.46 -30.35 13.17
CA ALA A 278 45.90 -30.96 14.38
C ALA A 278 45.02 -30.00 15.21
N THR A 279 44.84 -28.74 14.79
CA THR A 279 44.07 -27.74 15.53
C THR A 279 43.34 -26.85 14.55
N VAL A 280 42.02 -26.91 14.58
CA VAL A 280 41.11 -26.14 13.74
C VAL A 280 40.07 -25.46 14.62
N GLY A 281 39.41 -24.42 14.10
CA GLY A 281 38.22 -23.86 14.74
C GLY A 281 37.00 -24.78 14.59
N ASP A 282 35.95 -24.47 15.35
CA ASP A 282 34.62 -25.07 15.17
C ASP A 282 34.05 -24.67 13.79
N LEU A 283 34.26 -23.41 13.39
CA LEU A 283 34.00 -22.92 12.03
C LEU A 283 35.29 -22.84 11.24
N ARG A 284 35.30 -23.30 9.99
CA ARG A 284 36.48 -23.27 9.14
C ARG A 284 36.15 -22.63 7.79
N PHE A 285 36.85 -21.56 7.45
CA PHE A 285 36.58 -20.78 6.24
C PHE A 285 37.61 -21.07 5.16
N GLY A 286 37.16 -21.55 3.99
CA GLY A 286 38.02 -21.85 2.86
C GLY A 286 37.38 -21.50 1.51
N VAL A 287 38.19 -21.29 0.48
CA VAL A 287 37.71 -21.05 -0.89
C VAL A 287 38.12 -22.24 -1.75
N SER A 288 37.18 -22.71 -2.56
CA SER A 288 37.40 -23.80 -3.51
C SER A 288 36.43 -23.68 -4.67
N GLU A 289 36.73 -24.34 -5.78
CA GLU A 289 35.84 -24.37 -6.94
C GLU A 289 34.60 -25.21 -6.61
N GLN A 290 33.42 -24.58 -6.63
CA GLN A 290 32.13 -25.24 -6.47
C GLN A 290 31.47 -25.44 -7.83
N GLY A 291 30.93 -26.63 -8.08
CA GLY A 291 30.44 -26.97 -9.41
C GLY A 291 29.12 -26.27 -9.79
N ALA A 292 28.22 -26.03 -8.84
CA ALA A 292 26.86 -25.53 -9.11
C ALA A 292 26.28 -24.64 -7.99
N THR A 293 27.06 -24.32 -6.96
CA THR A 293 26.59 -23.57 -5.79
C THR A 293 27.51 -22.38 -5.55
N LYS A 294 27.00 -21.36 -4.84
CA LYS A 294 27.78 -20.17 -4.47
C LYS A 294 28.65 -20.39 -3.23
N GLY A 295 28.30 -21.42 -2.46
CA GLY A 295 29.06 -21.96 -1.34
C GLY A 295 28.50 -23.34 -0.95
N VAL A 296 29.16 -23.99 0.00
CA VAL A 296 28.70 -25.23 0.64
C VAL A 296 29.12 -25.22 2.10
N THR A 297 28.18 -25.56 2.97
CA THR A 297 28.42 -25.65 4.41
C THR A 297 27.86 -26.93 5.00
N ALA A 298 28.51 -27.45 6.03
CA ALA A 298 27.93 -28.47 6.88
C ALA A 298 27.40 -27.87 8.19
N LEU A 299 26.17 -28.25 8.55
CA LEU A 299 25.55 -27.87 9.82
C LEU A 299 26.42 -28.25 11.05
N PRO A 300 26.23 -27.59 12.21
CA PRO A 300 26.90 -27.95 13.45
C PRO A 300 26.69 -29.42 13.81
N GLY A 301 27.74 -30.07 14.29
CA GLY A 301 27.71 -31.50 14.59
C GLY A 301 29.07 -32.05 15.03
N ALA A 302 29.17 -33.38 15.05
CA ALA A 302 30.38 -34.09 15.50
C ALA A 302 31.26 -34.61 14.35
N THR A 303 30.92 -34.32 13.10
CA THR A 303 31.72 -34.74 11.94
C THR A 303 32.91 -33.81 11.75
N ALA A 304 33.97 -34.30 11.11
CA ALA A 304 35.17 -33.49 10.86
C ALA A 304 34.94 -32.30 9.91
N ALA A 305 33.83 -32.29 9.17
CA ALA A 305 33.45 -31.22 8.27
C ALA A 305 32.39 -30.29 8.87
N ALA A 306 31.83 -30.59 10.04
CA ALA A 306 30.80 -29.75 10.67
C ALA A 306 31.34 -28.33 10.88
N GLY A 307 30.58 -27.32 10.46
CA GLY A 307 31.01 -25.92 10.54
C GLY A 307 32.00 -25.47 9.45
N ASP A 308 32.46 -26.36 8.57
CA ASP A 308 33.24 -25.96 7.40
C ASP A 308 32.35 -25.12 6.46
N VAL A 309 32.82 -23.93 6.11
CA VAL A 309 32.24 -23.00 5.13
C VAL A 309 33.17 -22.91 3.93
N TRP A 310 32.73 -23.45 2.79
CA TRP A 310 33.45 -23.45 1.52
C TRP A 310 32.79 -22.49 0.54
N MET A 311 33.43 -21.35 0.27
CA MET A 311 32.93 -20.38 -0.70
C MET A 311 33.44 -20.68 -2.11
N ASP A 312 32.58 -20.49 -3.12
CA ASP A 312 33.00 -20.60 -4.52
C ASP A 312 33.95 -19.48 -4.94
N VAL A 313 34.89 -19.78 -5.83
CA VAL A 313 35.88 -18.82 -6.34
C VAL A 313 35.22 -17.60 -6.99
N GLU A 314 34.10 -17.76 -7.71
CA GLU A 314 33.38 -16.67 -8.37
C GLU A 314 32.61 -15.80 -7.36
N SER A 315 31.99 -16.42 -6.35
CA SER A 315 31.31 -15.71 -5.27
C SER A 315 32.26 -14.75 -4.54
N MET A 316 33.52 -15.12 -4.41
CA MET A 316 34.51 -14.29 -3.71
C MET A 316 34.96 -13.05 -4.50
N LEU A 317 34.51 -12.87 -5.76
CA LEU A 317 34.84 -11.69 -6.57
C LEU A 317 34.20 -10.40 -6.04
N GLN A 318 33.06 -10.49 -5.35
CA GLN A 318 32.34 -9.34 -4.80
C GLN A 318 31.80 -9.62 -3.38
N LEU A 319 32.60 -9.28 -2.37
CA LEU A 319 32.24 -9.42 -0.94
C LEU A 319 31.90 -8.10 -0.25
N ALA A 320 31.51 -7.08 -1.00
CA ALA A 320 30.99 -5.86 -0.40
C ALA A 320 29.54 -6.10 0.09
N PRO A 321 29.11 -5.50 1.22
CA PRO A 321 27.71 -5.56 1.64
C PRO A 321 26.76 -5.13 0.51
N GLY A 322 25.71 -5.90 0.27
CA GLY A 322 24.77 -5.68 -0.84
C GLY A 322 25.19 -6.31 -2.18
N ALA A 323 26.25 -7.12 -2.20
CA ALA A 323 26.65 -7.92 -3.37
C ALA A 323 26.33 -9.42 -3.18
N GLU A 324 26.15 -10.13 -4.30
CA GLU A 324 25.82 -11.57 -4.32
C GLU A 324 26.77 -12.42 -3.47
N GLY A 325 28.09 -12.18 -3.61
CA GLY A 325 29.10 -12.94 -2.88
C GLY A 325 29.03 -12.76 -1.37
N TYR A 326 28.72 -11.54 -0.92
CA TYR A 326 28.53 -11.24 0.51
C TYR A 326 27.27 -11.92 1.05
N ALA A 327 26.16 -11.88 0.30
CA ALA A 327 24.93 -12.57 0.65
C ALA A 327 25.13 -14.10 0.73
N ALA A 328 25.86 -14.68 -0.22
CA ALA A 328 26.23 -16.10 -0.17
C ALA A 328 27.08 -16.42 1.07
N LEU A 329 28.03 -15.55 1.45
CA LEU A 329 28.83 -15.76 2.65
C LEU A 329 27.97 -15.70 3.94
N LEU A 330 27.01 -14.78 4.02
CA LEU A 330 26.04 -14.75 5.13
C LEU A 330 25.23 -16.04 5.20
N HIS A 331 24.72 -16.50 4.06
CA HIS A 331 23.94 -17.73 3.93
C HIS A 331 24.70 -18.95 4.46
N GLU A 332 25.93 -19.13 3.99
CA GLU A 332 26.78 -20.25 4.41
C GLU A 332 27.12 -20.18 5.91
N ILE A 333 27.40 -18.99 6.44
CA ILE A 333 27.60 -18.82 7.89
C ILE A 333 26.31 -19.17 8.66
N GLY A 334 25.14 -18.82 8.12
CA GLY A 334 23.85 -19.20 8.70
C GLY A 334 23.72 -20.71 8.89
N HIS A 335 24.04 -21.50 7.86
CA HIS A 335 24.12 -22.95 7.97
C HIS A 335 25.14 -23.41 9.03
N ALA A 336 26.33 -22.81 9.04
CA ALA A 336 27.39 -23.15 9.99
C ALA A 336 27.00 -22.85 11.46
N LEU A 337 25.93 -22.07 11.67
CA LEU A 337 25.36 -21.74 12.96
C LEU A 337 24.06 -22.48 13.27
N GLY A 338 23.58 -23.35 12.37
CA GLY A 338 22.41 -24.21 12.59
C GLY A 338 21.12 -23.73 11.93
N LEU A 339 21.19 -22.79 11.00
CA LEU A 339 20.04 -22.39 10.19
C LEU A 339 19.87 -23.30 8.96
N ARG A 340 18.64 -23.42 8.47
CA ARG A 340 18.25 -24.19 7.28
C ARG A 340 17.51 -23.31 6.28
N HIS A 341 17.30 -23.81 5.07
CA HIS A 341 16.47 -23.15 4.07
C HIS A 341 14.99 -23.09 4.49
N PRO A 342 14.26 -22.05 4.06
CA PRO A 342 12.81 -21.92 4.24
C PRO A 342 11.96 -23.06 3.62
N THR A 343 12.50 -23.75 2.62
CA THR A 343 11.84 -24.82 1.85
C THR A 343 12.75 -26.04 1.72
N ASN A 344 12.18 -27.22 1.47
CA ASN A 344 12.94 -28.47 1.34
C ASN A 344 13.60 -28.57 -0.04
N VAL A 345 14.72 -27.88 -0.23
CA VAL A 345 15.46 -27.88 -1.50
C VAL A 345 16.58 -28.91 -1.54
N ASP A 346 16.99 -29.45 -0.39
CA ASP A 346 18.10 -30.40 -0.29
C ASP A 346 17.67 -31.88 -0.36
N PRO A 347 18.39 -32.75 -1.11
CA PRO A 347 18.12 -34.18 -1.13
C PRO A 347 18.28 -34.82 0.26
N GLY A 348 17.16 -35.25 0.85
CA GLY A 348 17.13 -35.89 2.18
C GLY A 348 16.50 -35.02 3.27
N ASP A 349 16.09 -33.79 2.93
CA ASP A 349 15.33 -32.95 3.85
C ASP A 349 13.94 -33.55 4.10
N GLN A 350 13.68 -33.93 5.36
CA GLN A 350 12.43 -34.57 5.78
C GLN A 350 11.53 -33.64 6.61
N TYR A 351 11.79 -32.32 6.58
CA TYR A 351 10.99 -31.37 7.34
C TYR A 351 9.58 -31.29 6.76
N THR A 352 8.57 -31.43 7.61
CA THR A 352 7.17 -31.49 7.16
C THR A 352 6.55 -30.11 6.96
N GLN A 353 7.18 -29.04 7.44
CA GLN A 353 6.67 -27.66 7.37
C GLN A 353 7.67 -26.74 6.66
N GLN A 354 7.15 -25.98 5.69
CA GLN A 354 7.87 -24.99 4.91
C GLN A 354 7.30 -23.60 5.18
N PHE A 355 8.02 -22.56 4.77
CA PHE A 355 7.51 -21.20 4.88
C PHE A 355 6.26 -20.99 4.03
N ASN A 356 5.33 -20.21 4.55
CA ASN A 356 4.39 -19.48 3.71
C ASN A 356 5.18 -18.54 2.77
N ALA A 357 4.74 -18.46 1.51
CA ALA A 357 5.44 -17.69 0.48
C ALA A 357 5.66 -16.22 0.84
N ALA A 358 4.81 -15.63 1.69
CA ALA A 358 4.92 -14.25 2.15
C ALA A 358 6.12 -13.98 3.07
N TYR A 359 6.74 -15.02 3.65
CA TYR A 359 7.92 -14.88 4.52
C TYR A 359 9.22 -15.38 3.86
N ASP A 360 9.12 -16.12 2.76
CA ASP A 360 10.27 -16.65 2.02
C ASP A 360 10.82 -15.57 1.08
N MET A 361 11.60 -14.66 1.65
CA MET A 361 12.30 -13.58 0.94
C MET A 361 13.67 -13.30 1.58
N THR A 362 14.61 -12.88 0.74
CA THR A 362 16.01 -12.64 1.11
C THR A 362 16.20 -11.48 2.09
N SER A 363 15.29 -10.49 2.07
CA SER A 363 15.29 -9.39 3.03
C SER A 363 14.85 -9.75 4.46
N LEU A 364 14.13 -10.87 4.62
CA LEU A 364 13.75 -11.40 5.94
C LEU A 364 14.71 -12.48 6.42
N THR A 365 15.26 -13.29 5.52
CA THR A 365 16.24 -14.33 5.82
C THR A 365 17.21 -14.53 4.66
N VAL A 366 18.51 -14.47 4.95
CA VAL A 366 19.55 -14.80 3.97
C VAL A 366 19.52 -16.27 3.55
N MET A 367 18.78 -17.11 4.27
CA MET A 367 18.59 -18.53 3.95
C MET A 367 17.61 -18.76 2.80
N SER A 368 16.86 -17.73 2.36
CA SER A 368 15.97 -17.87 1.22
C SER A 368 16.73 -18.07 -0.09
N GLY A 369 16.25 -19.01 -0.91
CA GLY A 369 16.75 -19.23 -2.27
C GLY A 369 16.10 -18.32 -3.32
N LYS A 370 15.16 -17.45 -2.92
CA LYS A 370 14.46 -16.55 -3.84
C LYS A 370 15.24 -15.25 -4.03
N ALA A 371 15.57 -14.94 -5.27
CA ALA A 371 16.14 -13.66 -5.62
C ALA A 371 15.14 -12.52 -5.34
N SER A 372 15.65 -11.38 -4.90
CA SER A 372 14.85 -10.17 -4.73
C SER A 372 14.28 -9.72 -6.08
N PRO A 373 13.01 -9.27 -6.16
CA PRO A 373 12.39 -8.86 -7.42
C PRO A 373 13.11 -7.72 -8.15
N ASP A 374 13.81 -6.86 -7.41
CA ASP A 374 14.56 -5.72 -7.92
C ASP A 374 16.07 -6.01 -8.09
N GLY A 375 16.49 -7.26 -7.81
CA GLY A 375 17.87 -7.71 -7.93
C GLY A 375 18.81 -7.23 -6.83
N LEU A 376 18.29 -6.66 -5.74
CA LEU A 376 19.10 -6.33 -4.57
C LEU A 376 19.56 -7.59 -3.83
N PHE A 377 20.67 -7.46 -3.11
CA PHE A 377 21.20 -8.50 -2.25
C PHE A 377 21.28 -8.02 -0.79
N PRO A 378 21.26 -8.95 0.18
CA PRO A 378 21.53 -8.67 1.58
C PRO A 378 22.86 -7.95 1.83
N ALA A 379 22.78 -6.84 2.57
CA ALA A 379 23.91 -6.16 3.19
C ALA A 379 24.04 -6.46 4.69
N THR A 380 22.98 -6.97 5.32
CA THR A 380 22.96 -7.39 6.73
C THR A 380 22.31 -8.78 6.86
N TRP A 381 22.36 -9.35 8.06
CA TRP A 381 21.51 -10.48 8.41
C TRP A 381 20.03 -10.09 8.32
N GLY A 382 19.16 -11.02 7.92
CA GLY A 382 17.72 -10.84 7.90
C GLY A 382 17.14 -10.85 9.33
N ALA A 383 15.99 -10.19 9.51
CA ALA A 383 15.28 -10.13 10.79
C ALA A 383 14.96 -11.53 11.36
N LEU A 384 14.59 -12.49 10.51
CA LEU A 384 14.28 -13.86 10.93
C LEU A 384 15.55 -14.65 11.29
N ASP A 385 16.67 -14.41 10.60
CA ASP A 385 17.96 -15.04 10.93
C ASP A 385 18.39 -14.69 12.35
N ILE A 386 18.31 -13.39 12.67
CA ILE A 386 18.70 -12.86 13.99
C ILE A 386 17.77 -13.43 15.07
N THR A 387 16.46 -13.48 14.79
CA THR A 387 15.47 -14.07 15.70
C THR A 387 15.78 -15.55 15.98
N ALA A 388 16.05 -16.34 14.95
CA ALA A 388 16.40 -17.76 15.08
C ALA A 388 17.71 -17.96 15.87
N LEU A 389 18.74 -17.17 15.58
CA LEU A 389 20.02 -17.24 16.30
C LEU A 389 19.90 -16.79 17.76
N ARG A 390 19.08 -15.78 18.06
CA ARG A 390 18.74 -15.36 19.44
C ARG A 390 18.03 -16.47 20.21
N MET A 391 17.13 -17.22 19.57
CA MET A 391 16.51 -18.40 20.17
C MET A 391 17.54 -19.52 20.43
N LEU A 392 18.43 -19.79 19.48
CA LEU A 392 19.43 -20.86 19.62
C LEU A 392 20.47 -20.58 20.71
N TYR A 393 21.00 -19.34 20.72
CA TYR A 393 22.22 -18.99 21.46
C TYR A 393 22.04 -17.86 22.48
N GLY A 394 20.85 -17.30 22.60
CA GLY A 394 20.55 -16.22 23.54
C GLY A 394 20.64 -14.83 22.93
N THR A 395 20.18 -13.84 23.67
CA THR A 395 20.06 -12.45 23.20
C THR A 395 21.06 -11.55 23.91
N VAL A 396 21.67 -10.64 23.15
CA VAL A 396 22.35 -9.45 23.68
C VAL A 396 21.47 -8.26 23.32
N ALA A 397 21.11 -7.47 24.33
CA ALA A 397 20.30 -6.27 24.13
C ALA A 397 21.07 -5.26 23.28
N PHE A 398 20.41 -4.76 22.24
CA PHE A 398 21.00 -3.87 21.25
C PHE A 398 20.14 -2.60 21.10
N ASN A 399 20.79 -1.44 21.06
CA ASN A 399 20.17 -0.13 20.91
C ASN A 399 19.00 0.23 21.86
N GLY A 400 18.95 -0.33 23.08
CA GLY A 400 17.82 -0.17 24.00
C GLY A 400 17.47 1.23 24.58
N GLY A 401 17.78 2.33 23.88
CA GLY A 401 17.25 3.67 24.15
C GLY A 401 16.93 4.41 22.85
N ASP A 402 16.29 5.57 22.95
CA ASP A 402 15.73 6.32 21.82
C ASP A 402 16.72 6.51 20.65
N THR A 403 16.38 5.94 19.50
CA THR A 403 17.23 5.90 18.31
C THR A 403 16.50 6.46 17.08
N VAL A 404 17.18 7.32 16.32
CA VAL A 404 16.71 7.79 15.00
C VAL A 404 17.49 7.06 13.90
N TYR A 405 16.82 6.16 13.20
CA TYR A 405 17.31 5.42 12.05
C TYR A 405 17.12 6.24 10.76
N GLN A 406 18.02 7.21 10.54
CA GLN A 406 18.02 7.97 9.29
C GLN A 406 18.52 7.11 8.12
N LEU A 407 17.61 6.81 7.20
CA LEU A 407 17.83 5.95 6.05
C LEU A 407 18.66 6.66 4.98
N LYS A 408 19.67 5.95 4.44
CA LYS A 408 20.60 6.43 3.40
C LYS A 408 21.45 5.29 2.85
N GLY A 409 22.14 5.49 1.73
CA GLY A 409 23.19 4.57 1.27
C GLY A 409 22.66 3.14 1.03
N LEU A 410 23.20 2.16 1.74
CA LEU A 410 22.81 0.75 1.59
C LEU A 410 21.34 0.52 1.97
N GLN A 411 20.79 1.26 2.92
CA GLN A 411 19.36 1.19 3.24
C GLN A 411 18.46 1.59 2.06
N PHE A 412 18.99 2.31 1.05
CA PHE A 412 18.28 2.64 -0.18
C PHE A 412 18.61 1.73 -1.36
N SER A 413 19.65 0.88 -1.26
CA SER A 413 20.25 0.22 -2.42
C SER A 413 20.73 -1.21 -2.16
N ALA A 414 20.34 -1.80 -1.04
CA ALA A 414 20.58 -3.18 -0.65
C ALA A 414 19.49 -3.61 0.35
N GLU A 415 19.42 -4.91 0.64
CA GLU A 415 18.50 -5.42 1.67
C GLU A 415 19.14 -5.30 3.06
N THR A 416 18.45 -4.66 3.99
CA THR A 416 18.95 -4.36 5.34
C THR A 416 17.89 -4.63 6.40
N SER A 417 18.32 -4.81 7.65
CA SER A 417 17.44 -5.06 8.79
C SER A 417 17.71 -4.07 9.93
N ILE A 418 16.65 -3.57 10.55
CA ILE A 418 16.70 -2.79 11.79
C ILE A 418 16.42 -3.74 12.96
N ILE A 419 17.34 -3.78 13.91
CA ILE A 419 17.15 -4.43 15.20
C ILE A 419 17.28 -3.37 16.29
N ASP A 420 16.27 -3.29 17.12
CA ASP A 420 16.23 -2.51 18.34
C ASP A 420 15.52 -3.33 19.43
N ASP A 421 15.96 -3.20 20.68
CA ASP A 421 15.42 -3.89 21.85
C ASP A 421 14.81 -2.92 22.89
N GLY A 422 14.67 -1.62 22.55
CA GLY A 422 13.82 -0.69 23.29
C GLY A 422 14.21 0.78 23.15
N GLY A 423 13.36 1.66 23.64
CA GLY A 423 13.49 3.10 23.41
C GLY A 423 12.22 3.63 22.79
N ALA A 424 12.18 4.93 22.52
CA ALA A 424 11.23 5.52 21.58
C ALA A 424 11.97 5.82 20.28
N ASP A 425 11.74 5.01 19.26
CA ASP A 425 12.55 4.96 18.06
C ASP A 425 11.85 5.58 16.86
N THR A 426 12.64 6.04 15.89
CA THR A 426 12.14 6.70 14.68
C THR A 426 12.84 6.16 13.44
N ILE A 427 12.09 5.72 12.44
CA ILE A 427 12.60 5.56 11.07
C ILE A 427 12.49 6.90 10.35
N ASP A 428 13.60 7.42 9.82
CA ASP A 428 13.64 8.70 9.12
C ASP A 428 14.02 8.48 7.64
N ALA A 429 13.02 8.52 6.77
CA ALA A 429 13.11 8.39 5.33
C ALA A 429 13.18 9.75 4.59
N SER A 430 13.36 10.87 5.30
CA SER A 430 13.33 12.22 4.72
C SER A 430 14.38 12.49 3.63
N LEU A 431 15.41 11.64 3.54
CA LEU A 431 16.46 11.71 2.52
C LEU A 431 16.14 10.87 1.26
N ALA A 432 15.03 10.13 1.25
CA ALA A 432 14.63 9.34 0.10
C ALA A 432 14.28 10.27 -1.09
N VAL A 433 14.66 9.83 -2.29
CA VAL A 433 14.47 10.57 -3.55
C VAL A 433 13.21 10.12 -4.32
N THR A 434 12.43 9.23 -3.71
CA THR A 434 11.16 8.68 -4.17
C THR A 434 10.28 8.44 -2.95
N GLY A 435 8.98 8.26 -3.17
CA GLY A 435 8.05 7.84 -2.12
C GLY A 435 8.52 6.57 -1.43
N ALA A 436 8.36 6.52 -0.11
CA ALA A 436 8.72 5.41 0.76
C ALA A 436 7.46 4.67 1.22
N SER A 437 7.53 3.34 1.27
CA SER A 437 6.50 2.51 1.89
C SER A 437 7.08 1.91 3.17
N ILE A 438 6.70 2.45 4.32
CA ILE A 438 7.23 2.06 5.64
C ILE A 438 6.13 1.40 6.47
N ASN A 439 6.40 0.20 6.95
CA ASN A 439 5.53 -0.54 7.86
C ASN A 439 6.27 -0.78 9.18
N LEU A 440 5.74 -0.21 10.27
CA LEU A 440 6.33 -0.28 11.60
C LEU A 440 5.98 -1.57 12.37
N THR A 441 5.21 -2.47 11.77
CA THR A 441 4.84 -3.75 12.39
C THR A 441 6.07 -4.65 12.52
N PRO A 442 6.38 -5.18 13.72
CA PRO A 442 7.53 -6.05 13.92
C PRO A 442 7.52 -7.27 12.98
N GLY A 443 8.70 -7.61 12.43
CA GLY A 443 8.85 -8.74 11.50
C GLY A 443 8.32 -8.48 10.08
N GLN A 444 7.90 -7.26 9.76
CA GLN A 444 7.49 -6.86 8.41
C GLN A 444 8.63 -6.20 7.62
N VAL A 445 8.39 -6.01 6.33
CA VAL A 445 9.29 -5.35 5.39
C VAL A 445 8.70 -4.04 4.88
N SER A 446 9.61 -3.14 4.51
CA SER A 446 9.37 -1.82 3.97
C SER A 446 10.14 -1.66 2.66
N SER A 447 9.72 -0.71 1.83
CA SER A 447 10.34 -0.39 0.53
C SER A 447 10.80 1.07 0.52
N VAL A 448 12.09 1.31 0.30
CA VAL A 448 12.64 2.66 0.37
C VAL A 448 13.89 2.83 -0.50
N GLY A 449 13.92 3.94 -1.23
CA GLY A 449 15.05 4.28 -2.09
C GLY A 449 14.95 3.70 -3.50
N VAL A 450 16.10 3.69 -4.18
CA VAL A 450 16.22 3.24 -5.57
C VAL A 450 17.47 2.38 -5.74
N THR A 451 17.33 1.34 -6.55
CA THR A 451 18.45 0.53 -7.03
C THR A 451 19.44 1.39 -7.82
N ALA A 452 20.66 0.86 -8.04
CA ALA A 452 21.66 1.52 -8.88
C ALA A 452 21.16 1.77 -10.33
N GLY A 453 20.15 1.00 -10.78
CA GLY A 453 19.49 1.18 -12.08
C GLY A 453 18.41 2.25 -12.11
N GLY A 454 18.13 2.93 -10.98
CA GLY A 454 17.09 3.96 -10.86
C GLY A 454 15.66 3.42 -10.74
N VAL A 455 15.50 2.12 -10.46
CA VAL A 455 14.20 1.50 -10.16
C VAL A 455 13.96 1.56 -8.66
N SER A 456 12.74 1.87 -8.23
CA SER A 456 12.36 1.83 -6.80
C SER A 456 12.70 0.49 -6.16
N SER A 457 13.33 0.55 -5.00
CA SER A 457 13.65 -0.64 -4.23
C SER A 457 12.38 -1.27 -3.64
N VAL A 458 12.36 -2.59 -3.52
CA VAL A 458 11.18 -3.37 -3.10
C VAL A 458 11.55 -4.26 -1.93
N ASN A 459 10.80 -4.14 -0.82
CA ASN A 459 10.94 -4.96 0.39
C ASN A 459 12.38 -5.01 0.94
N ASN A 460 13.14 -3.94 0.78
CA ASN A 460 14.58 -3.90 1.05
C ASN A 460 14.94 -3.50 2.49
N LEU A 461 13.97 -3.18 3.34
CA LEU A 461 14.19 -2.84 4.75
C LEU A 461 13.29 -3.68 5.64
N SER A 462 13.85 -4.57 6.46
CA SER A 462 13.09 -5.36 7.44
C SER A 462 13.23 -4.83 8.86
N ILE A 463 12.23 -5.09 9.70
CA ILE A 463 12.27 -4.81 11.14
C ILE A 463 12.31 -6.14 11.90
N GLY A 464 13.14 -6.22 12.94
CA GLY A 464 13.22 -7.38 13.83
C GLY A 464 11.86 -7.80 14.38
N THR A 465 11.66 -9.10 14.60
CA THR A 465 10.36 -9.64 15.11
C THR A 465 10.03 -9.18 16.54
N GLY A 466 11.05 -8.82 17.32
CA GLY A 466 10.92 -8.23 18.65
C GLY A 466 11.21 -6.73 18.71
N THR A 467 11.42 -6.09 17.55
CA THR A 467 11.78 -4.67 17.46
C THR A 467 10.53 -3.83 17.32
N LEU A 468 10.29 -2.96 18.30
CA LEU A 468 9.20 -2.00 18.29
C LEU A 468 9.76 -0.64 17.84
N ILE A 469 9.19 -0.06 16.78
CA ILE A 469 9.50 1.30 16.35
C ILE A 469 8.23 2.13 16.47
N GLU A 470 8.29 3.24 17.21
CA GLU A 470 7.11 4.05 17.50
C GLU A 470 6.85 5.11 16.42
N ASN A 471 7.88 5.62 15.76
CA ASN A 471 7.73 6.81 14.93
C ASN A 471 8.30 6.63 13.51
N VAL A 472 7.74 7.38 12.57
CA VAL A 472 8.26 7.46 11.21
C VAL A 472 8.18 8.88 10.65
N ILE A 473 9.21 9.24 9.90
CA ILE A 473 9.27 10.42 9.04
C ILE A 473 9.40 9.94 7.61
N GLY A 474 8.42 10.25 6.78
CA GLY A 474 8.40 9.97 5.34
C GLY A 474 9.35 10.87 4.56
N SER A 475 9.29 10.74 3.25
CA SER A 475 10.07 11.47 2.26
C SER A 475 9.42 12.83 1.94
N ALA A 476 9.80 13.42 0.80
CA ALA A 476 9.15 14.62 0.26
C ALA A 476 8.18 14.30 -0.89
N PHE A 477 7.84 13.02 -1.06
CA PHE A 477 7.03 12.44 -2.12
C PHE A 477 5.95 11.57 -1.52
N ASP A 478 4.99 11.15 -2.34
CA ASP A 478 3.87 10.31 -1.97
C ASP A 478 4.31 9.01 -1.24
N ASP A 479 4.14 8.99 0.07
CA ASP A 479 4.54 7.88 0.94
C ASP A 479 3.35 7.00 1.34
N VAL A 480 3.66 5.78 1.80
CA VAL A 480 2.71 4.90 2.49
C VAL A 480 3.30 4.54 3.85
N LEU A 481 2.70 5.07 4.92
CA LEU A 481 3.16 4.91 6.30
C LEU A 481 2.13 4.11 7.09
N VAL A 482 2.54 2.94 7.59
CA VAL A 482 1.69 2.05 8.37
C VAL A 482 2.30 1.89 9.77
N GLY A 483 1.51 2.25 10.78
CA GLY A 483 1.82 2.08 12.19
C GLY A 483 1.79 0.62 12.64
N ASN A 484 1.81 0.42 13.96
CA ASN A 484 1.73 -0.89 14.59
C ASN A 484 0.64 -0.88 15.68
N ASP A 485 0.82 -1.69 16.73
CA ASP A 485 -0.15 -1.77 17.83
C ASP A 485 0.17 -0.78 18.99
N ALA A 486 1.27 -0.02 18.88
CA ALA A 486 1.66 1.02 19.83
C ALA A 486 1.13 2.40 19.42
N ALA A 487 1.28 3.40 20.29
CA ALA A 487 0.97 4.77 19.92
C ALA A 487 2.09 5.32 19.01
N ASN A 488 1.75 5.58 17.75
CA ASN A 488 2.71 6.01 16.74
C ASN A 488 2.68 7.52 16.48
N ALA A 489 3.82 8.10 16.11
CA ALA A 489 3.88 9.42 15.48
C ALA A 489 4.32 9.28 14.01
N LEU A 490 3.39 9.57 13.11
CA LEU A 490 3.53 9.37 11.66
C LEU A 490 3.58 10.73 10.97
N LYS A 491 4.72 11.06 10.39
CA LYS A 491 4.91 12.31 9.64
C LYS A 491 5.12 11.94 8.17
N GLY A 492 4.13 12.19 7.32
CA GLY A 492 4.23 12.01 5.86
C GLY A 492 5.32 12.89 5.27
N GLY A 493 5.11 14.21 5.35
CA GLY A 493 6.10 15.19 4.92
C GLY A 493 5.47 16.12 3.90
N LYS A 494 5.97 16.07 2.67
CA LYS A 494 5.32 16.66 1.50
C LYS A 494 4.87 15.51 0.60
N GLY A 495 3.99 15.81 -0.34
CA GLY A 495 3.47 14.80 -1.25
C GLY A 495 2.08 14.35 -0.80
N ASN A 496 1.52 13.38 -1.50
CA ASN A 496 0.21 12.85 -1.16
C ASN A 496 0.37 11.56 -0.39
N ASP A 497 0.34 11.65 0.94
CA ASP A 497 0.73 10.53 1.79
C ASP A 497 -0.47 9.69 2.22
N TRP A 498 -0.28 8.38 2.27
CA TRP A 498 -1.21 7.45 2.90
C TRP A 498 -0.70 7.08 4.27
N ILE A 499 -1.42 7.48 5.32
CA ILE A 499 -1.04 7.24 6.72
C ILE A 499 -2.10 6.37 7.37
N ASP A 500 -1.70 5.19 7.86
CA ASP A 500 -2.53 4.30 8.65
C ASP A 500 -1.89 4.14 10.04
N GLY A 501 -2.57 4.60 11.09
CA GLY A 501 -2.05 4.50 12.46
C GLY A 501 -2.03 3.07 13.01
N GLY A 502 -2.82 2.14 12.45
CA GLY A 502 -2.94 0.79 13.00
C GLY A 502 -3.81 0.75 14.26
N LYS A 503 -3.37 0.05 15.30
CA LYS A 503 -4.05 0.10 16.60
C LYS A 503 -3.25 0.99 17.53
N GLY A 504 -3.92 1.77 18.34
CA GLY A 504 -3.20 2.58 19.31
C GLY A 504 -3.92 3.89 19.52
N SER A 505 -3.15 4.90 19.91
CA SER A 505 -3.59 6.29 19.93
C SER A 505 -2.60 7.06 19.09
N ASP A 506 -2.90 7.15 17.81
CA ASP A 506 -1.91 7.48 16.79
C ASP A 506 -1.97 8.95 16.40
N THR A 507 -0.79 9.51 16.11
CA THR A 507 -0.61 10.93 15.80
C THR A 507 -0.08 11.12 14.39
N ALA A 508 -0.91 11.68 13.50
CA ALA A 508 -0.43 12.26 12.25
C ALA A 508 0.18 13.64 12.51
N VAL A 509 1.40 13.87 12.02
CA VAL A 509 2.19 15.09 12.28
C VAL A 509 2.36 15.92 11.02
N PHE A 510 1.98 17.19 11.10
CA PHE A 510 2.07 18.19 10.03
C PHE A 510 3.00 19.33 10.44
N GLU A 511 3.83 19.81 9.52
CA GLU A 511 4.83 20.85 9.81
C GLU A 511 4.23 22.27 9.89
N GLY A 512 3.16 22.56 9.14
CA GLY A 512 2.53 23.88 9.08
C GLY A 512 1.61 24.17 10.26
N ALA A 513 1.05 25.37 10.31
CA ALA A 513 -0.01 25.71 11.26
C ALA A 513 -1.34 25.11 10.78
N ARG A 514 -2.30 24.88 11.68
CA ARG A 514 -3.63 24.34 11.30
C ARG A 514 -4.34 25.18 10.24
N ALA A 515 -4.11 26.48 10.22
CA ALA A 515 -4.67 27.39 9.24
C ALA A 515 -4.15 27.15 7.81
N ASP A 516 -3.03 26.45 7.65
CA ASP A 516 -2.41 26.12 6.36
C ASP A 516 -3.04 24.87 5.72
N TYR A 517 -3.97 24.20 6.40
CA TYR A 517 -4.58 22.95 5.94
C TYR A 517 -6.11 23.00 5.95
N LEU A 518 -6.72 22.28 5.03
CA LEU A 518 -8.14 21.95 5.01
C LEU A 518 -8.34 20.53 5.50
N LEU A 519 -9.16 20.38 6.52
CA LEU A 519 -9.59 19.09 7.04
C LEU A 519 -10.90 18.66 6.40
N SER A 520 -11.00 17.43 5.94
CA SER A 520 -12.26 16.81 5.55
C SER A 520 -12.30 15.33 5.91
N SER A 521 -13.48 14.73 5.82
CA SER A 521 -13.65 13.30 6.02
C SER A 521 -14.57 12.69 5.00
N GLY A 522 -14.44 11.38 4.82
CA GLY A 522 -15.38 10.58 4.06
C GLY A 522 -14.92 9.13 3.91
N PHE A 523 -15.89 8.22 3.80
CA PHE A 523 -15.65 6.79 3.66
C PHE A 523 -14.83 6.21 4.82
N GLY A 524 -15.04 6.72 6.04
CA GLY A 524 -14.29 6.32 7.23
C GLY A 524 -12.84 6.81 7.28
N LYS A 525 -12.46 7.75 6.42
CA LYS A 525 -11.11 8.33 6.35
C LYS A 525 -11.12 9.82 6.68
N ILE A 526 -9.96 10.32 7.07
CA ILE A 526 -9.69 11.75 7.21
C ILE A 526 -8.78 12.17 6.06
N PHE A 527 -9.04 13.35 5.51
CA PHE A 527 -8.22 13.96 4.47
C PHE A 527 -7.70 15.30 4.96
N VAL A 528 -6.39 15.52 4.82
CA VAL A 528 -5.73 16.77 5.19
C VAL A 528 -5.05 17.33 3.96
N ALA A 529 -5.58 18.43 3.43
CA ALA A 529 -5.07 19.06 2.21
C ALA A 529 -4.36 20.37 2.54
N ALA A 530 -3.12 20.56 2.08
CA ALA A 530 -2.46 21.85 2.21
C ALA A 530 -3.18 22.93 1.36
N ARG A 531 -3.35 24.14 1.92
CA ARG A 531 -4.01 25.28 1.26
C ARG A 531 -3.12 25.99 0.23
N ASP A 532 -1.82 25.71 0.22
CA ASP A 532 -0.86 26.28 -0.72
C ASP A 532 -0.96 25.66 -2.13
N GLY A 533 -1.71 24.56 -2.27
CA GLY A 533 -1.87 23.82 -3.52
C GLY A 533 -0.59 23.11 -4.00
N SER A 534 0.44 22.99 -3.15
CA SER A 534 1.73 22.41 -3.54
C SER A 534 2.37 21.49 -2.50
N SER A 535 2.00 21.60 -1.22
CA SER A 535 2.57 20.78 -0.15
C SER A 535 1.90 19.42 0.03
N GLY A 536 0.81 19.13 -0.71
CA GLY A 536 0.25 17.79 -0.84
C GLY A 536 -1.12 17.57 -0.19
N PHE A 537 -1.62 16.33 -0.33
CA PHE A 537 -2.91 15.85 0.13
C PHE A 537 -2.76 14.49 0.83
N ASP A 538 -3.01 14.46 2.13
CA ASP A 538 -2.80 13.27 2.94
C ASP A 538 -4.11 12.54 3.24
N THR A 539 -4.09 11.22 3.13
CA THR A 539 -5.18 10.32 3.47
C THR A 539 -4.84 9.57 4.75
N LEU A 540 -5.63 9.77 5.80
CA LEU A 540 -5.41 9.17 7.10
C LEU A 540 -6.47 8.12 7.44
N LEU A 541 -6.00 7.00 7.98
CA LEU A 541 -6.79 5.92 8.55
C LEU A 541 -6.31 5.64 9.97
N ASN A 542 -7.22 5.17 10.83
CA ASN A 542 -6.92 4.75 12.21
C ASN A 542 -6.00 5.73 12.95
N THR A 543 -6.32 7.03 12.88
CA THR A 543 -5.55 8.10 13.50
C THR A 543 -6.45 8.90 14.41
N GLU A 544 -6.07 9.06 15.68
CA GLU A 544 -6.86 9.75 16.69
C GLU A 544 -6.42 11.21 16.89
N ILE A 545 -5.18 11.55 16.53
CA ILE A 545 -4.57 12.83 16.86
C ILE A 545 -3.96 13.46 15.61
N LEU A 546 -4.32 14.70 15.34
CA LEU A 546 -3.65 15.55 14.33
C LEU A 546 -2.79 16.58 15.06
N LYS A 547 -1.50 16.59 14.79
CA LYS A 547 -0.55 17.53 15.39
C LYS A 547 -0.02 18.49 14.33
N PHE A 548 -0.36 19.76 14.50
CA PHE A 548 0.18 20.89 13.72
C PHE A 548 1.23 21.63 14.54
N SER A 549 1.95 22.57 13.92
CA SER A 549 2.97 23.37 14.61
C SER A 549 2.41 24.30 15.69
N ASP A 550 1.15 24.73 15.56
CA ASP A 550 0.49 25.68 16.45
C ASP A 550 -0.53 25.04 17.40
N GLN A 551 -1.04 23.85 17.09
CA GLN A 551 -2.04 23.16 17.90
C GLN A 551 -2.14 21.65 17.66
N THR A 552 -2.87 20.97 18.54
CA THR A 552 -3.19 19.54 18.44
C THR A 552 -4.70 19.35 18.48
N ILE A 553 -5.23 18.54 17.58
CA ILE A 553 -6.65 18.19 17.48
C ILE A 553 -6.80 16.71 17.79
N THR A 554 -7.65 16.38 18.76
CA THR A 554 -8.10 15.00 18.99
C THR A 554 -9.37 14.77 18.19
N LEU A 555 -9.35 13.75 17.35
CA LEU A 555 -10.47 13.33 16.52
C LEU A 555 -11.46 12.51 17.36
N GLY A 556 -12.74 12.72 17.08
CA GLY A 556 -13.82 11.89 17.59
C GLY A 556 -13.87 10.54 16.86
N LYS A 557 -14.60 9.59 17.46
CA LYS A 557 -14.73 8.21 16.94
C LYS A 557 -15.29 8.10 15.52
N SER A 558 -16.04 9.10 15.08
CA SER A 558 -16.61 9.19 13.73
C SER A 558 -16.01 10.41 13.06
N ALA A 559 -15.55 10.26 11.82
CA ALA A 559 -15.18 11.36 10.95
C ALA A 559 -16.47 11.90 10.31
N LEU A 560 -16.81 13.18 10.51
CA LEU A 560 -18.20 13.63 10.33
C LEU A 560 -18.41 14.71 9.28
N GLY A 561 -17.39 15.34 8.71
CA GLY A 561 -17.57 16.47 7.80
C GLY A 561 -16.27 17.12 7.36
N ALA A 562 -16.35 18.39 6.97
CA ALA A 562 -15.22 19.12 6.43
C ALA A 562 -15.16 20.54 6.94
N ASP A 563 -13.98 21.16 6.81
CA ASP A 563 -13.79 22.60 6.84
C ASP A 563 -14.58 23.28 5.71
N ALA A 564 -14.83 24.57 5.87
CA ALA A 564 -15.54 25.39 4.88
C ALA A 564 -14.67 26.57 4.44
N THR A 565 -14.86 27.00 3.19
CA THR A 565 -14.33 28.28 2.69
C THR A 565 -15.51 29.16 2.30
N ILE A 566 -15.48 30.43 2.73
CA ILE A 566 -16.57 31.39 2.57
C ILE A 566 -15.99 32.70 2.06
N ASP A 567 -16.52 33.22 0.96
CA ASP A 567 -16.24 34.57 0.49
C ASP A 567 -17.41 35.51 0.81
N VAL A 568 -17.08 36.73 1.22
CA VAL A 568 -18.08 37.77 1.49
C VAL A 568 -17.46 39.15 1.30
N GLU A 569 -18.22 40.08 0.72
CA GLU A 569 -17.77 41.46 0.60
C GLU A 569 -17.84 42.20 1.95
N GLN A 570 -16.90 43.11 2.16
CA GLN A 570 -16.90 44.06 3.26
C GLN A 570 -18.22 44.83 3.31
N ALA A 571 -18.78 45.00 4.50
CA ALA A 571 -20.11 45.58 4.74
C ALA A 571 -21.29 44.83 4.07
N GLY A 572 -21.04 43.66 3.47
CA GLY A 572 -22.05 42.74 2.99
C GLY A 572 -22.54 41.77 4.06
N GLN A 573 -23.25 40.74 3.62
CA GLN A 573 -23.71 39.65 4.46
C GLN A 573 -23.83 38.39 3.60
N VAL A 574 -23.34 37.27 4.10
CA VAL A 574 -23.46 35.96 3.45
C VAL A 574 -24.28 35.02 4.34
N ALA A 575 -25.17 34.26 3.73
CA ALA A 575 -25.89 33.19 4.38
C ALA A 575 -25.71 31.90 3.58
N GLY A 576 -25.52 30.79 4.27
CA GLY A 576 -25.21 29.51 3.64
C GLY A 576 -25.46 28.33 4.57
N LYS A 577 -25.03 27.15 4.14
CA LYS A 577 -24.98 25.95 4.98
C LYS A 577 -23.55 25.44 5.03
N LEU A 578 -23.12 25.00 6.21
CA LEU A 578 -21.87 24.27 6.38
C LEU A 578 -21.94 22.90 5.65
N PRO A 579 -20.77 22.34 5.26
CA PRO A 579 -20.67 21.08 4.53
C PRO A 579 -21.55 19.98 5.11
N ASP A 580 -22.13 19.14 4.26
CA ASP A 580 -22.85 17.95 4.70
C ASP A 580 -21.91 16.98 5.41
N PRO A 581 -22.41 16.22 6.39
CA PRO A 581 -21.65 15.08 6.88
C PRO A 581 -21.42 14.05 5.77
N SER A 582 -20.24 13.43 5.79
CA SER A 582 -19.81 12.48 4.75
C SER A 582 -20.42 11.09 4.91
N ASP A 583 -20.57 10.63 6.16
CA ASP A 583 -20.86 9.23 6.50
C ASP A 583 -22.13 9.08 7.36
N GLU A 584 -22.86 10.17 7.59
CA GLU A 584 -24.11 10.18 8.36
C GLU A 584 -25.18 11.00 7.66
N ASP A 585 -26.45 10.71 7.94
CA ASP A 585 -27.53 11.57 7.45
C ASP A 585 -27.45 12.95 8.14
N ARG A 586 -27.61 14.05 7.39
CA ARG A 586 -27.63 15.41 7.98
C ARG A 586 -28.63 15.55 9.13
N SER A 587 -29.74 14.80 9.10
CA SER A 587 -30.76 14.82 10.16
C SER A 587 -30.30 14.21 11.49
N LYS A 588 -29.18 13.48 11.50
CA LYS A 588 -28.61 12.79 12.68
C LYS A 588 -27.40 13.52 13.28
N VAL A 589 -26.98 14.64 12.70
CA VAL A 589 -25.87 15.46 13.19
C VAL A 589 -26.34 16.85 13.61
N SER A 590 -25.55 17.53 14.42
CA SER A 590 -25.81 18.91 14.85
C SER A 590 -24.56 19.77 14.82
N TYR A 591 -24.74 21.05 14.47
CA TYR A 591 -23.66 22.04 14.38
C TYR A 591 -23.72 23.00 15.55
N LYS A 592 -22.57 23.28 16.16
CA LYS A 592 -22.46 24.23 17.27
C LYS A 592 -21.25 25.12 17.10
N LEU A 593 -21.43 26.42 17.37
CA LEU A 593 -20.32 27.36 17.37
C LEU A 593 -19.36 27.07 18.54
N ASP A 594 -18.08 26.95 18.24
CA ASP A 594 -17.00 26.78 19.22
C ASP A 594 -16.29 28.11 19.47
N VAL A 595 -15.76 28.71 18.40
CA VAL A 595 -15.06 30.00 18.43
C VAL A 595 -15.69 30.96 17.44
N LYS A 596 -15.95 32.19 17.89
CA LYS A 596 -16.52 33.26 17.07
C LYS A 596 -15.48 33.88 16.14
N PRO A 597 -15.90 34.46 15.00
CA PRO A 597 -15.03 35.28 14.18
C PRO A 597 -14.54 36.53 14.94
N LEU A 598 -13.33 36.98 14.61
CA LEU A 598 -12.71 38.15 15.23
C LEU A 598 -13.16 39.45 14.56
N HIS A 599 -13.51 39.41 13.27
CA HIS A 599 -13.75 40.60 12.46
C HIS A 599 -15.17 40.70 11.90
N GLY A 600 -16.12 39.93 12.43
CA GLY A 600 -17.53 40.01 12.04
C GLY A 600 -18.51 39.47 13.08
N THR A 601 -19.79 39.43 12.72
CA THR A 601 -20.86 38.82 13.51
C THR A 601 -21.40 37.59 12.80
N LEU A 602 -21.48 36.47 13.52
CA LEU A 602 -21.98 35.19 13.02
C LEU A 602 -23.19 34.71 13.83
N THR A 603 -24.22 34.24 13.12
CA THR A 603 -25.28 33.38 13.66
C THR A 603 -25.15 32.00 13.03
N LEU A 604 -24.99 30.94 13.83
CA LEU A 604 -24.94 29.54 13.39
C LEU A 604 -26.07 28.76 14.06
N ASN A 605 -26.89 28.09 13.25
CA ASN A 605 -27.99 27.24 13.71
C ASN A 605 -27.56 25.77 13.78
N ALA A 606 -28.30 24.99 14.57
CA ALA A 606 -28.01 23.57 14.80
C ALA A 606 -28.07 22.69 13.54
N ASP A 607 -28.78 23.11 12.49
CA ASP A 607 -28.87 22.41 11.21
C ASP A 607 -27.70 22.73 10.24
N GLY A 608 -26.75 23.53 10.71
CA GLY A 608 -25.58 23.98 9.94
C GLY A 608 -25.84 25.21 9.07
N SER A 609 -27.05 25.78 9.06
CA SER A 609 -27.30 27.06 8.41
C SER A 609 -26.64 28.20 9.17
N TYR A 610 -25.99 29.11 8.47
CA TYR A 610 -25.29 30.24 9.07
C TYR A 610 -25.57 31.55 8.35
N THR A 611 -25.27 32.64 9.05
CA THR A 611 -25.27 34.00 8.51
C THR A 611 -24.10 34.76 9.11
N TYR A 612 -23.22 35.26 8.26
CA TYR A 612 -22.05 36.04 8.64
C TYR A 612 -22.10 37.43 8.00
N ALA A 613 -21.75 38.45 8.79
CA ALA A 613 -21.56 39.82 8.32
C ALA A 613 -20.23 40.36 8.85
N PRO A 614 -19.27 40.75 8.00
CA PRO A 614 -18.02 41.34 8.43
C PRO A 614 -18.25 42.74 9.03
N SER A 615 -17.29 43.21 9.83
CA SER A 615 -17.25 44.59 10.27
C SER A 615 -17.14 45.52 9.05
N SER A 616 -17.88 46.62 9.05
CA SER A 616 -18.07 47.47 7.87
C SER A 616 -16.80 48.08 7.25
N SER A 617 -15.67 48.05 7.97
CA SER A 617 -14.36 48.56 7.52
C SER A 617 -13.29 47.47 7.34
N TYR A 618 -13.63 46.18 7.50
CA TYR A 618 -12.66 45.09 7.48
C TYR A 618 -12.62 44.38 6.13
N SER A 619 -11.41 44.13 5.64
CA SER A 619 -11.11 43.24 4.52
C SER A 619 -9.89 42.41 4.91
N GLY A 620 -9.85 41.14 4.52
CA GLY A 620 -8.81 40.18 4.90
C GLY A 620 -9.39 38.87 5.43
N GLU A 621 -8.53 37.98 5.90
CA GLU A 621 -8.95 36.68 6.45
C GLU A 621 -9.66 36.84 7.81
N ASP A 622 -10.74 36.12 7.99
CA ASP A 622 -11.42 35.89 9.27
C ASP A 622 -11.75 34.40 9.36
N SER A 623 -12.13 33.89 10.53
CA SER A 623 -12.53 32.48 10.63
C SER A 623 -13.38 32.23 11.85
N PHE A 624 -14.17 31.16 11.82
CA PHE A 624 -14.83 30.65 13.01
C PHE A 624 -14.67 29.14 13.09
N ARG A 625 -14.72 28.60 14.31
CA ARG A 625 -14.70 27.15 14.53
C ARG A 625 -16.06 26.65 14.92
N TYR A 626 -16.42 25.48 14.43
CA TYR A 626 -17.65 24.79 14.80
C TYR A 626 -17.38 23.34 15.17
N ILE A 627 -18.22 22.84 16.07
CA ILE A 627 -18.28 21.43 16.46
C ILE A 627 -19.39 20.79 15.66
N LEU A 628 -19.07 19.66 15.02
CA LEU A 628 -20.05 18.78 14.40
C LEU A 628 -20.15 17.52 15.25
N SER A 629 -21.35 17.23 15.77
CA SER A 629 -21.59 16.06 16.63
C SER A 629 -22.69 15.18 16.05
N ASP A 630 -22.49 13.86 16.07
CA ASP A 630 -23.50 12.87 15.72
C ASP A 630 -24.31 12.41 16.95
N SER A 631 -25.33 11.59 16.70
CA SER A 631 -26.17 11.01 17.76
C SER A 631 -25.53 9.82 18.50
N ALA A 632 -24.39 9.31 18.02
CA ALA A 632 -23.63 8.18 18.58
C ALA A 632 -22.48 8.62 19.51
N GLY A 633 -22.26 9.93 19.64
CA GLY A 633 -21.22 10.53 20.49
C GLY A 633 -19.91 10.87 19.76
N GLY A 634 -19.85 10.72 18.44
CA GLY A 634 -18.78 11.26 17.61
C GLY A 634 -18.86 12.79 17.57
N SER A 635 -17.72 13.47 17.72
CA SER A 635 -17.66 14.93 17.71
C SER A 635 -16.30 15.43 17.26
N ASN A 636 -16.27 16.29 16.23
CA ASN A 636 -15.04 16.88 15.67
C ASN A 636 -15.14 18.41 15.61
N VAL A 637 -13.98 19.08 15.61
CA VAL A 637 -13.87 20.53 15.45
C VAL A 637 -13.36 20.84 14.05
N TYR A 638 -14.12 21.67 13.32
CA TYR A 638 -13.80 22.15 11.98
C TYR A 638 -13.71 23.68 11.96
N THR A 639 -13.04 24.20 10.95
CA THR A 639 -12.84 25.63 10.73
C THR A 639 -13.53 26.07 9.45
N ALA A 640 -14.30 27.15 9.55
CA ALA A 640 -14.76 27.89 8.38
C ALA A 640 -13.82 29.08 8.17
N PHE A 641 -13.03 29.03 7.10
CA PHE A 641 -12.17 30.11 6.66
C PHE A 641 -13.00 31.12 5.87
N ILE A 642 -12.92 32.39 6.26
CA ILE A 642 -13.66 33.48 5.63
C ILE A 642 -12.65 34.41 4.98
N ASN A 643 -12.86 34.69 3.71
CA ASN A 643 -12.12 35.72 2.99
C ASN A 643 -13.05 36.92 2.78
N VAL A 644 -12.76 38.02 3.49
CA VAL A 644 -13.54 39.26 3.40
C VAL A 644 -12.97 40.14 2.30
N LEU A 645 -13.65 40.15 1.17
CA LEU A 645 -13.29 40.91 -0.03
C LEU A 645 -13.54 42.42 0.19
N PRO A 646 -12.73 43.32 -0.38
CA PRO A 646 -13.04 44.75 -0.41
C PRO A 646 -14.40 45.05 -1.09
N ALA A 647 -15.01 46.19 -0.77
CA ALA A 647 -16.32 46.57 -1.34
C ALA A 647 -16.27 46.81 -2.87
N ALA A 648 -17.31 46.36 -3.59
CA ALA A 648 -17.43 46.45 -5.04
C ALA A 648 -17.28 47.89 -5.58
N GLY A 649 -16.44 48.05 -6.63
CA GLY A 649 -16.20 49.32 -7.33
C GLY A 649 -15.04 50.18 -6.80
N SER A 650 -14.14 49.62 -6.00
CA SER A 650 -12.97 50.31 -5.46
C SER A 650 -11.66 49.74 -5.99
N ALA A 651 -10.83 50.61 -6.59
CA ALA A 651 -9.49 50.38 -7.14
C ALA A 651 -9.33 49.19 -8.13
N PRO A 652 -8.37 49.27 -9.07
CA PRO A 652 -8.01 48.08 -9.84
C PRO A 652 -7.54 46.96 -8.89
N ILE A 653 -7.92 45.71 -9.18
CA ILE A 653 -7.30 44.53 -8.58
C ILE A 653 -5.91 44.43 -9.19
N VAL A 654 -4.89 44.80 -8.42
CA VAL A 654 -3.49 44.80 -8.88
C VAL A 654 -2.76 43.67 -8.17
N GLY A 655 -2.27 42.71 -8.95
CA GLY A 655 -1.36 41.67 -8.50
C GLY A 655 0.06 42.19 -8.32
N SER A 656 0.91 41.32 -7.81
CA SER A 656 2.28 41.57 -7.43
C SER A 656 3.25 41.21 -8.56
N GLU A 657 4.52 40.96 -8.24
CA GLU A 657 5.49 40.38 -9.19
C GLU A 657 5.62 38.86 -8.98
N ALA A 658 4.73 38.25 -8.19
CA ALA A 658 4.67 36.82 -7.89
C ALA A 658 3.40 36.19 -8.48
N LYS A 659 3.28 34.86 -8.39
CA LYS A 659 2.07 34.15 -8.82
C LYS A 659 0.90 34.46 -7.88
N ASP A 660 -0.13 35.09 -8.41
CA ASP A 660 -1.30 35.51 -7.65
C ASP A 660 -2.58 34.76 -8.03
N VAL A 661 -3.48 34.62 -7.05
CA VAL A 661 -4.86 34.19 -7.25
C VAL A 661 -5.77 35.37 -6.94
N LEU A 662 -6.37 35.91 -7.99
CA LEU A 662 -7.14 37.14 -7.97
C LEU A 662 -8.62 36.78 -8.06
N ASN A 663 -9.41 37.09 -7.04
CA ASN A 663 -10.82 36.74 -7.02
C ASN A 663 -11.67 37.87 -7.62
N GLY A 664 -12.51 37.52 -8.59
CA GLY A 664 -13.50 38.42 -9.18
C GLY A 664 -14.70 38.64 -8.26
N SER A 665 -15.31 39.81 -8.40
CA SER A 665 -16.56 40.18 -7.75
C SER A 665 -17.74 40.01 -8.70
N ALA A 666 -18.96 40.22 -8.19
CA ALA A 666 -20.15 40.28 -9.06
C ALA A 666 -20.26 41.60 -9.85
N ALA A 667 -19.32 42.54 -9.67
CA ALA A 667 -19.30 43.83 -10.35
C ALA A 667 -18.48 43.78 -11.65
N ASN A 668 -18.21 44.95 -12.24
CA ASN A 668 -17.26 45.07 -13.35
C ASN A 668 -15.86 45.31 -12.76
N ASP A 669 -14.98 44.33 -12.84
CA ASP A 669 -13.63 44.43 -12.29
C ASP A 669 -12.62 44.97 -13.31
N GLN A 670 -11.65 45.73 -12.82
CA GLN A 670 -10.42 46.04 -13.56
C GLN A 670 -9.28 45.30 -12.88
N VAL A 671 -8.72 44.31 -13.57
CA VAL A 671 -7.69 43.42 -13.06
C VAL A 671 -6.40 43.66 -13.83
N ASP A 672 -5.32 43.87 -13.10
CA ASP A 672 -3.94 43.86 -13.59
C ASP A 672 -3.19 42.83 -12.75
N GLY A 673 -2.88 41.65 -13.28
CA GLY A 673 -2.20 40.61 -12.50
C GLY A 673 -0.75 40.93 -12.14
N GLY A 674 -0.16 41.96 -12.77
CA GLY A 674 1.22 42.35 -12.50
C GLY A 674 2.21 41.46 -13.25
N GLY A 675 3.21 40.93 -12.55
CA GLY A 675 4.17 39.98 -13.10
C GLY A 675 4.02 38.64 -12.41
N GLY A 676 4.15 37.52 -13.13
CA GLY A 676 3.94 36.21 -12.53
C GLY A 676 3.14 35.30 -13.46
N LEU A 677 2.55 34.26 -12.87
CA LEU A 677 1.56 33.42 -13.54
C LEU A 677 0.25 33.58 -12.77
N ASP A 678 -0.62 34.47 -13.23
CA ASP A 678 -1.74 34.94 -12.42
C ASP A 678 -3.05 34.28 -12.83
N THR A 679 -3.84 33.90 -11.81
CA THR A 679 -5.12 33.22 -11.98
C THR A 679 -6.26 34.09 -11.50
N PHE A 680 -7.16 34.48 -12.40
CA PHE A 680 -8.40 35.15 -12.07
C PHE A 680 -9.52 34.13 -11.81
N VAL A 681 -10.12 34.16 -10.63
CA VAL A 681 -11.17 33.20 -10.22
C VAL A 681 -12.52 33.88 -10.31
N VAL A 682 -13.47 33.23 -11.00
CA VAL A 682 -14.86 33.72 -11.11
C VAL A 682 -15.86 32.63 -10.74
N ALA A 683 -16.97 33.04 -10.16
CA ALA A 683 -18.07 32.14 -9.85
C ALA A 683 -18.85 31.76 -11.13
N GLY A 684 -19.32 30.52 -11.25
CA GLY A 684 -20.11 30.08 -12.40
C GLY A 684 -19.35 29.20 -13.39
N LYS A 685 -20.04 28.69 -14.41
CA LYS A 685 -19.48 27.73 -15.37
C LYS A 685 -18.91 28.44 -16.58
N ARG A 686 -17.88 27.92 -17.22
CA ARG A 686 -17.27 28.53 -18.41
C ARG A 686 -18.29 28.84 -19.50
N ALA A 687 -19.31 27.99 -19.70
CA ALA A 687 -20.35 28.20 -20.70
C ALA A 687 -21.19 29.47 -20.50
N ASP A 688 -21.23 29.99 -19.28
CA ASP A 688 -22.00 31.20 -18.92
C ASP A 688 -21.26 32.48 -19.33
N PHE A 689 -19.97 32.40 -19.65
CA PHE A 689 -19.12 33.55 -19.91
C PHE A 689 -18.64 33.64 -21.36
N THR A 690 -18.35 34.87 -21.80
CA THR A 690 -17.66 35.15 -23.05
C THR A 690 -16.31 35.78 -22.75
N VAL A 691 -15.24 35.13 -23.24
CA VAL A 691 -13.85 35.64 -23.15
C VAL A 691 -13.48 36.20 -24.51
N LEU A 692 -13.00 37.45 -24.55
CA LEU A 692 -12.57 38.11 -25.78
C LEU A 692 -11.22 38.79 -25.58
N LYS A 693 -10.28 38.54 -26.50
CA LYS A 693 -8.99 39.24 -26.52
C LYS A 693 -9.19 40.68 -26.99
N THR A 694 -8.52 41.60 -26.31
CA THR A 694 -8.48 43.02 -26.64
C THR A 694 -7.05 43.46 -26.94
N SER A 695 -6.86 44.74 -27.28
CA SER A 695 -5.52 45.30 -27.52
C SER A 695 -4.64 45.40 -26.26
N LYS A 696 -5.22 45.26 -25.06
CA LYS A 696 -4.51 45.44 -23.78
C LYS A 696 -4.55 44.20 -22.86
N GLY A 697 -5.22 43.13 -23.27
CA GLY A 697 -5.49 41.98 -22.42
C GLY A 697 -6.78 41.28 -22.86
N PHE A 698 -7.68 40.96 -21.94
CA PHE A 698 -8.94 40.26 -22.21
C PHE A 698 -10.13 40.94 -21.54
N THR A 699 -11.32 40.69 -22.07
CA THR A 699 -12.58 40.96 -21.37
C THR A 699 -13.29 39.67 -21.07
N LEU A 700 -13.84 39.55 -19.87
CA LEU A 700 -14.69 38.45 -19.44
C LEU A 700 -16.09 39.01 -19.19
N THR A 701 -17.07 38.55 -19.95
CA THR A 701 -18.46 39.01 -19.85
C THR A 701 -19.35 37.86 -19.42
N ASP A 702 -20.04 38.00 -18.30
CA ASP A 702 -21.12 37.09 -17.91
C ASP A 702 -22.35 37.30 -18.80
N ASN A 703 -22.85 36.22 -19.41
CA ASN A 703 -24.03 36.25 -20.27
C ASN A 703 -25.34 36.01 -19.51
N THR A 704 -25.26 35.63 -18.23
CA THR A 704 -26.43 35.39 -17.37
C THR A 704 -26.90 36.67 -16.67
N GLY A 705 -26.03 37.68 -16.60
CA GLY A 705 -26.29 38.96 -15.93
C GLY A 705 -26.22 38.87 -14.40
N ALA A 706 -25.69 37.78 -13.87
CA ALA A 706 -25.41 37.60 -12.45
C ALA A 706 -24.13 38.33 -12.02
N GLN A 707 -23.23 38.57 -12.96
CA GLN A 707 -21.97 39.31 -12.82
C GLN A 707 -21.83 40.38 -13.91
N GLY A 708 -20.78 41.19 -13.78
CA GLY A 708 -20.45 42.27 -14.68
C GLY A 708 -19.62 41.86 -15.91
N THR A 709 -18.95 42.86 -16.48
CA THR A 709 -17.90 42.68 -17.49
C THR A 709 -16.57 43.12 -16.91
N ASP A 710 -15.65 42.17 -16.82
CA ASP A 710 -14.31 42.37 -16.26
C ASP A 710 -13.30 42.65 -17.37
N THR A 711 -12.32 43.49 -17.04
CA THR A 711 -11.16 43.74 -17.89
C THR A 711 -9.92 43.15 -17.23
N LEU A 712 -9.26 42.22 -17.92
CA LEU A 712 -8.10 41.50 -17.42
C LEU A 712 -6.85 41.92 -18.20
N VAL A 713 -5.82 42.39 -17.49
CA VAL A 713 -4.50 42.73 -18.01
C VAL A 713 -3.48 41.91 -17.23
N ASN A 714 -2.43 41.38 -17.88
CA ASN A 714 -1.41 40.55 -17.23
C ASN A 714 -2.01 39.41 -16.39
N VAL A 715 -3.00 38.70 -16.92
CA VAL A 715 -3.60 37.51 -16.29
C VAL A 715 -3.44 36.36 -17.27
N GLU A 716 -2.87 35.27 -16.80
CA GLU A 716 -2.53 34.12 -17.64
C GLU A 716 -3.59 33.02 -17.57
N ARG A 717 -4.41 32.97 -16.51
CA ARG A 717 -5.44 31.94 -16.31
C ARG A 717 -6.76 32.53 -15.81
N ILE A 718 -7.88 31.91 -16.20
CA ILE A 718 -9.20 32.12 -15.58
C ILE A 718 -9.70 30.79 -15.02
N LYS A 719 -10.09 30.74 -13.75
CA LYS A 719 -10.68 29.57 -13.11
C LYS A 719 -12.19 29.73 -12.99
N PHE A 720 -12.94 28.83 -13.64
CA PHE A 720 -14.39 28.68 -13.47
C PHE A 720 -14.68 27.49 -12.53
N SER A 721 -15.95 27.29 -12.20
CA SER A 721 -16.38 26.15 -11.36
C SER A 721 -16.27 24.78 -12.03
N ASP A 722 -16.15 24.72 -13.37
CA ASP A 722 -16.14 23.49 -14.15
C ASP A 722 -14.85 23.25 -14.94
N VAL A 723 -14.21 24.31 -15.48
CA VAL A 723 -12.96 24.23 -16.25
C VAL A 723 -12.08 25.45 -15.99
N SER A 724 -10.82 25.43 -16.41
CA SER A 724 -9.98 26.64 -16.50
C SER A 724 -9.77 27.09 -17.94
N VAL A 725 -9.49 28.38 -18.14
CA VAL A 725 -9.12 28.96 -19.44
C VAL A 725 -7.71 29.52 -19.35
N ALA A 726 -6.85 29.17 -20.29
CA ALA A 726 -5.53 29.77 -20.44
C ALA A 726 -5.59 30.99 -21.37
N LEU A 727 -4.95 32.10 -20.97
CA LEU A 727 -4.93 33.38 -21.67
C LEU A 727 -3.55 33.72 -22.26
N ASP A 728 -2.48 33.09 -21.77
CA ASP A 728 -1.10 33.19 -22.27
C ASP A 728 -0.90 32.42 -23.58
N THR A 729 -1.64 32.82 -24.63
CA THR A 729 -1.60 32.18 -25.95
C THR A 729 -0.22 32.19 -26.60
N ASP A 730 0.65 33.09 -26.17
CA ASP A 730 2.04 33.21 -26.64
C ASP A 730 3.04 32.59 -25.63
N GLY A 731 2.59 32.29 -24.41
CA GLY A 731 3.36 31.73 -23.29
C GLY A 731 3.29 30.20 -23.20
N VAL A 732 3.44 29.67 -21.98
CA VAL A 732 3.53 28.23 -21.71
C VAL A 732 2.32 27.47 -22.24
N ALA A 733 1.11 27.96 -21.97
CA ALA A 733 -0.07 27.22 -22.42
C ALA A 733 -0.22 27.24 -23.94
N GLY A 734 0.11 28.37 -24.57
CA GLY A 734 0.20 28.47 -26.02
C GLY A 734 1.17 27.44 -26.62
N MET A 735 2.36 27.31 -26.05
CA MET A 735 3.36 26.33 -26.49
C MET A 735 2.87 24.89 -26.33
N ALA A 736 2.25 24.57 -25.19
CA ALA A 736 1.67 23.25 -24.94
C ALA A 736 0.56 22.90 -25.95
N TYR A 737 -0.32 23.84 -26.28
CA TYR A 737 -1.35 23.64 -27.29
C TYR A 737 -0.74 23.41 -28.68
N ARG A 738 0.21 24.26 -29.08
CA ARG A 738 0.85 24.20 -30.40
C ARG A 738 1.61 22.90 -30.62
N ILE A 739 2.36 22.42 -29.62
CA ILE A 739 3.16 21.20 -29.79
C ILE A 739 2.27 19.97 -29.88
N TYR A 740 1.15 19.99 -29.16
CA TYR A 740 0.15 18.94 -29.19
C TYR A 740 -0.53 18.84 -30.55
N GLN A 741 -0.92 19.99 -31.11
CA GLN A 741 -1.45 20.05 -32.48
C GLN A 741 -0.39 19.63 -33.51
N ALA A 742 0.86 20.08 -33.36
CA ALA A 742 1.93 19.77 -34.30
C ALA A 742 2.29 18.27 -34.31
N ALA A 743 2.20 17.61 -33.17
CA ALA A 743 2.49 16.18 -33.03
C ALA A 743 1.35 15.29 -33.56
N PHE A 744 0.08 15.66 -33.32
CA PHE A 744 -1.04 14.73 -33.52
C PHE A 744 -2.14 15.21 -34.47
N ASN A 745 -2.05 16.43 -34.99
CA ASN A 745 -3.00 17.01 -35.93
C ASN A 745 -4.46 17.00 -35.43
N ARG A 746 -4.66 17.28 -34.15
CA ARG A 746 -5.99 17.37 -33.53
C ARG A 746 -6.01 18.41 -32.43
N SER A 747 -7.20 18.88 -32.07
CA SER A 747 -7.38 19.65 -30.83
C SER A 747 -6.94 18.77 -29.64
N PRO A 748 -6.17 19.32 -28.69
CA PRO A 748 -5.79 18.59 -27.48
C PRO A 748 -7.03 18.22 -26.67
N ASP A 749 -6.96 17.09 -25.97
CA ASP A 749 -7.93 16.82 -24.91
C ASP A 749 -7.63 17.73 -23.71
N VAL A 750 -8.67 18.22 -23.05
CA VAL A 750 -8.54 19.26 -22.02
C VAL A 750 -7.75 18.81 -20.80
N ALA A 751 -7.73 17.50 -20.48
CA ALA A 751 -7.00 16.94 -19.34
C ALA A 751 -5.51 16.76 -19.65
N GLY A 752 -5.17 16.15 -20.77
CA GLY A 752 -3.79 16.00 -21.24
C GLY A 752 -3.13 17.35 -21.53
N LEU A 753 -3.90 18.31 -22.05
CA LEU A 753 -3.42 19.69 -22.21
C LEU A 753 -3.09 20.31 -20.84
N GLY A 754 -3.93 20.11 -19.83
CA GLY A 754 -3.67 20.60 -18.49
C GLY A 754 -2.48 19.95 -17.81
N TYR A 755 -2.22 18.67 -18.05
CA TYR A 755 -1.00 18.00 -17.63
C TYR A 755 0.25 18.70 -18.15
N TRP A 756 0.32 18.93 -19.46
CA TRP A 756 1.51 19.55 -20.07
C TRP A 756 1.68 21.02 -19.69
N ILE A 757 0.58 21.76 -19.56
CA ILE A 757 0.61 23.12 -19.01
C ILE A 757 1.18 23.10 -17.59
N GLY A 758 0.68 22.24 -16.71
CA GLY A 758 1.14 22.12 -15.32
C GLY A 758 2.63 21.77 -15.22
N MET A 759 3.09 20.78 -16.01
CA MET A 759 4.51 20.41 -16.05
C MET A 759 5.41 21.56 -16.51
N MET A 760 4.99 22.29 -17.55
CA MET A 760 5.77 23.40 -18.11
C MET A 760 5.75 24.64 -17.20
N ASP A 761 4.62 24.92 -16.53
CA ASP A 761 4.52 25.98 -15.52
C ASP A 761 5.45 25.70 -14.31
N GLN A 762 5.75 24.42 -14.04
CA GLN A 762 6.74 23.97 -13.03
C GLN A 762 8.18 23.91 -13.55
N GLY A 763 8.44 24.36 -14.77
CA GLY A 763 9.79 24.48 -15.34
C GLY A 763 10.20 23.39 -16.32
N ALA A 764 9.30 22.47 -16.70
CA ALA A 764 9.58 21.57 -17.82
C ALA A 764 9.75 22.37 -19.12
N THR A 765 10.81 22.07 -19.87
CA THR A 765 11.10 22.73 -21.14
C THR A 765 10.20 22.17 -22.25
N LEU A 766 9.89 23.01 -23.25
CA LEU A 766 9.16 22.57 -24.44
C LEU A 766 9.83 21.38 -25.16
N LYS A 767 11.17 21.30 -25.07
CA LYS A 767 11.93 20.17 -25.61
C LYS A 767 11.67 18.86 -24.87
N GLN A 768 11.59 18.88 -23.53
CA GLN A 768 11.24 17.69 -22.74
C GLN A 768 9.82 17.21 -23.05
N VAL A 769 8.88 18.14 -23.22
CA VAL A 769 7.52 17.81 -23.67
C VAL A 769 7.56 17.16 -25.05
N ALA A 770 8.30 17.74 -26.00
CA ALA A 770 8.48 17.15 -27.33
C ALA A 770 9.03 15.72 -27.27
N GLU A 771 9.99 15.45 -26.38
CA GLU A 771 10.59 14.12 -26.19
C GLU A 771 9.58 13.12 -25.64
N SER A 772 8.76 13.52 -24.66
CA SER A 772 7.67 12.68 -24.14
C SER A 772 6.61 12.36 -25.21
N PHE A 773 6.26 13.33 -26.05
CA PHE A 773 5.33 13.11 -27.16
C PHE A 773 5.89 12.09 -28.14
N VAL A 774 7.16 12.25 -28.56
CA VAL A 774 7.83 11.30 -29.47
C VAL A 774 7.97 9.90 -28.85
N ALA A 775 8.16 9.80 -27.53
CA ALA A 775 8.24 8.52 -26.83
C ALA A 775 6.88 7.80 -26.67
N SER A 776 5.77 8.53 -26.79
CA SER A 776 4.42 8.05 -26.53
C SER A 776 3.97 6.92 -27.47
N ALA A 777 3.05 6.09 -26.99
CA ALA A 777 2.42 5.05 -27.80
C ALA A 777 1.59 5.63 -28.96
N GLU A 778 0.92 6.78 -28.76
CA GLU A 778 0.17 7.47 -29.81
C GLU A 778 1.09 7.91 -30.95
N PHE A 779 2.25 8.50 -30.63
CA PHE A 779 3.24 8.89 -31.63
C PHE A 779 3.78 7.70 -32.40
N LYS A 780 4.16 6.61 -31.72
CA LYS A 780 4.61 5.38 -32.38
C LYS A 780 3.54 4.74 -33.28
N THR A 781 2.27 4.90 -32.93
CA THR A 781 1.15 4.43 -33.74
C THR A 781 0.97 5.30 -34.98
N LEU A 782 1.04 6.63 -34.82
CA LEU A 782 0.79 7.59 -35.90
C LEU A 782 1.96 7.67 -36.90
N TYR A 783 3.20 7.59 -36.41
CA TYR A 783 4.41 7.72 -37.23
C TYR A 783 5.03 6.36 -37.59
N GLY A 784 4.59 5.27 -36.97
CA GLY A 784 5.16 3.93 -37.14
C GLY A 784 6.33 3.66 -36.20
N SER A 785 6.73 2.38 -36.10
CA SER A 785 7.75 1.96 -35.11
C SER A 785 9.18 2.41 -35.45
N ASN A 786 9.47 2.70 -36.73
CA ASN A 786 10.78 3.13 -37.21
C ASN A 786 10.66 4.03 -38.47
N PRO A 787 10.07 5.22 -38.37
CA PRO A 787 9.94 6.11 -39.53
C PRO A 787 11.29 6.66 -39.96
N THR A 788 11.44 6.88 -41.27
CA THR A 788 12.58 7.64 -41.80
C THR A 788 12.46 9.13 -41.45
N ASN A 789 13.60 9.83 -41.37
CA ASN A 789 13.63 11.28 -41.11
C ASN A 789 12.74 12.07 -42.08
N ASN A 790 12.71 11.70 -43.37
CA ASN A 790 11.85 12.34 -44.36
C ASN A 790 10.35 12.08 -44.09
N GLN A 791 9.96 10.88 -43.64
CA GLN A 791 8.56 10.60 -43.29
C GLN A 791 8.10 11.44 -42.10
N VAL A 792 8.94 11.57 -41.06
CA VAL A 792 8.65 12.39 -39.88
C VAL A 792 8.47 13.86 -40.26
N VAL A 793 9.42 14.44 -41.01
CA VAL A 793 9.37 15.85 -41.41
C VAL A 793 8.15 16.16 -42.28
N GLN A 794 7.83 15.28 -43.24
CA GLN A 794 6.65 15.46 -44.08
C GLN A 794 5.34 15.38 -43.27
N GLN A 795 5.29 14.50 -42.27
CA GLN A 795 4.13 14.40 -41.40
C GLN A 795 3.96 15.66 -40.52
N TYR A 796 5.04 16.28 -40.04
CA TYR A 796 4.95 17.57 -39.33
C TYR A 796 4.43 18.70 -40.22
N TYR A 797 4.89 18.78 -41.49
CA TYR A 797 4.31 19.71 -42.47
C TYR A 797 2.81 19.47 -42.67
N GLN A 798 2.39 18.21 -42.74
CA GLN A 798 0.98 17.85 -42.90
C GLN A 798 0.13 18.19 -41.66
N ASN A 799 0.68 18.03 -40.46
CA ASN A 799 -0.02 18.34 -39.22
C ASN A 799 -0.17 19.85 -39.02
N VAL A 800 0.89 20.62 -39.28
CA VAL A 800 0.95 22.05 -38.99
C VAL A 800 0.37 22.90 -40.12
N LEU A 801 0.64 22.54 -41.37
CA LEU A 801 0.28 23.36 -42.55
C LEU A 801 -0.76 22.70 -43.45
N HIS A 802 -1.16 21.46 -43.17
CA HIS A 802 -2.12 20.69 -43.96
C HIS A 802 -1.75 20.60 -45.45
N ARG A 803 -0.45 20.64 -45.76
CA ARG A 803 0.12 20.54 -47.10
C ARG A 803 1.44 19.78 -47.06
N ALA A 804 1.87 19.31 -48.22
CA ALA A 804 3.23 18.80 -48.38
C ALA A 804 4.26 19.91 -48.16
N GLY A 805 5.37 19.57 -47.50
CA GLY A 805 6.48 20.48 -47.28
C GLY A 805 7.19 20.84 -48.58
N GLU A 806 7.65 22.08 -48.69
CA GLU A 806 8.41 22.53 -49.86
C GLU A 806 9.80 21.88 -49.90
N ALA A 807 10.29 21.57 -51.10
CA ALA A 807 11.50 20.75 -51.27
C ALA A 807 12.71 21.28 -50.50
N ALA A 808 12.91 22.61 -50.48
CA ALA A 808 14.01 23.23 -49.74
C ALA A 808 13.83 23.15 -48.21
N GLY A 809 12.61 23.34 -47.72
CA GLY A 809 12.30 23.27 -46.29
C GLY A 809 12.34 21.85 -45.74
N VAL A 810 11.88 20.87 -46.51
CA VAL A 810 12.01 19.45 -46.17
C VAL A 810 13.48 19.04 -46.14
N ALA A 811 14.26 19.41 -47.16
CA ALA A 811 15.68 19.11 -47.21
C ALA A 811 16.45 19.72 -46.02
N TYR A 812 16.08 20.92 -45.57
CA TYR A 812 16.67 21.55 -44.40
C TYR A 812 16.45 20.74 -43.11
N TRP A 813 15.20 20.40 -42.79
CA TRP A 813 14.87 19.67 -41.55
C TRP A 813 15.37 18.22 -41.58
N VAL A 814 15.32 17.56 -42.73
CA VAL A 814 15.88 16.21 -42.90
C VAL A 814 17.40 16.24 -42.69
N ASN A 815 18.08 17.25 -43.23
CA ASN A 815 19.53 17.40 -43.04
C ASN A 815 19.91 17.63 -41.56
N ILE A 816 19.09 18.34 -40.77
CA ILE A 816 19.31 18.48 -39.31
C ILE A 816 19.29 17.11 -38.62
N LEU A 817 18.31 16.26 -38.96
CA LEU A 817 18.19 14.92 -38.39
C LEU A 817 19.30 13.97 -38.87
N ASP A 818 19.63 14.01 -40.17
CA ASP A 818 20.67 13.16 -40.77
C ASP A 818 22.07 13.49 -40.21
N GLN A 819 22.36 14.78 -39.97
CA GLN A 819 23.61 15.23 -39.34
C GLN A 819 23.60 15.10 -37.82
N LYS A 820 22.47 14.65 -37.22
CA LYS A 820 22.25 14.59 -35.77
C LYS A 820 22.50 15.94 -35.06
N ALA A 821 22.24 17.04 -35.78
CA ALA A 821 22.33 18.38 -35.22
C ALA A 821 21.18 18.66 -34.23
N ASP A 822 20.06 17.94 -34.36
CA ASP A 822 19.04 17.77 -33.34
C ASP A 822 18.33 16.42 -33.50
N ASN A 823 17.44 16.07 -32.58
CA ASN A 823 16.61 14.86 -32.64
C ASN A 823 15.18 15.18 -33.17
N ILE A 824 14.38 14.14 -33.36
CA ILE A 824 13.00 14.26 -33.87
C ILE A 824 12.14 15.21 -33.00
N ALA A 825 12.34 15.18 -31.68
CA ALA A 825 11.66 16.05 -30.74
C ALA A 825 12.06 17.53 -30.90
N GLY A 826 13.35 17.80 -31.12
CA GLY A 826 13.83 19.15 -31.42
C GLY A 826 13.28 19.72 -32.73
N VAL A 827 13.11 18.86 -33.75
CA VAL A 827 12.45 19.27 -35.01
C VAL A 827 10.96 19.51 -34.79
N LEU A 828 10.25 18.65 -34.05
CA LEU A 828 8.85 18.87 -33.67
C LEU A 828 8.64 20.22 -32.98
N MET A 829 9.50 20.54 -32.01
CA MET A 829 9.49 21.85 -31.34
C MET A 829 9.66 23.01 -32.34
N GLY A 830 10.56 22.87 -33.32
CA GLY A 830 10.75 23.87 -34.39
C GLY A 830 9.51 24.08 -35.26
N PHE A 831 8.75 23.01 -35.55
CA PHE A 831 7.48 23.11 -36.28
C PHE A 831 6.35 23.70 -35.42
N SER A 832 6.27 23.30 -34.14
CA SER A 832 5.30 23.85 -33.17
C SER A 832 5.39 25.37 -33.10
N GLU A 833 6.62 25.89 -33.00
CA GLU A 833 6.87 27.33 -32.80
C GLU A 833 7.15 28.10 -34.09
N ALA A 834 6.89 27.50 -35.26
CA ALA A 834 7.00 28.19 -36.53
C ALA A 834 5.96 29.32 -36.62
N ALA A 835 6.36 30.49 -37.14
CA ALA A 835 5.48 31.65 -37.29
C ALA A 835 4.20 31.34 -38.09
N GLU A 836 4.27 30.42 -39.05
CA GLU A 836 3.12 29.96 -39.84
C GLU A 836 2.14 29.14 -38.98
N ASN A 837 2.63 28.29 -38.06
CA ASN A 837 1.78 27.53 -37.12
C ASN A 837 1.12 28.45 -36.10
N GLN A 838 1.89 29.36 -35.51
CA GLN A 838 1.37 30.35 -34.58
C GLN A 838 0.26 31.17 -35.26
N SER A 839 0.50 31.64 -36.49
CA SER A 839 -0.50 32.39 -37.27
C SER A 839 -1.78 31.60 -37.56
N ALA A 840 -1.65 30.30 -37.88
CA ALA A 840 -2.79 29.43 -38.15
C ALA A 840 -3.68 29.23 -36.90
N LEU A 841 -3.07 29.23 -35.71
CA LEU A 841 -3.76 28.97 -34.45
C LEU A 841 -4.29 30.23 -33.75
N ILE A 842 -3.90 31.44 -34.17
CA ILE A 842 -4.42 32.70 -33.59
C ILE A 842 -5.97 32.72 -33.61
N GLY A 843 -6.62 32.25 -34.67
CA GLY A 843 -8.08 32.20 -34.76
C GLY A 843 -8.75 31.12 -33.90
N VAL A 844 -7.96 30.16 -33.38
CA VAL A 844 -8.43 29.01 -32.60
C VAL A 844 -8.24 29.26 -31.11
N ILE A 845 -7.05 29.70 -30.70
CA ILE A 845 -6.69 29.89 -29.29
C ILE A 845 -6.68 31.36 -28.85
N GLY A 846 -6.82 32.31 -29.79
CA GLY A 846 -6.58 33.73 -29.55
C GLY A 846 -7.46 34.40 -28.49
N ASN A 847 -8.64 33.86 -28.18
CA ASN A 847 -9.50 34.34 -27.09
C ASN A 847 -9.29 33.55 -25.78
N GLY A 848 -8.19 32.80 -25.69
CA GLY A 848 -7.97 31.78 -24.68
C GLY A 848 -8.67 30.46 -25.01
N PHE A 849 -8.25 29.39 -24.33
CA PHE A 849 -8.77 28.04 -24.55
C PHE A 849 -8.92 27.28 -23.24
N SER A 850 -9.90 26.38 -23.19
CA SER A 850 -10.21 25.62 -21.99
C SER A 850 -9.23 24.45 -21.77
N TYR A 851 -8.94 24.18 -20.51
CA TYR A 851 -8.20 23.01 -20.06
C TYR A 851 -8.69 22.61 -18.65
N VAL A 852 -8.36 21.39 -18.22
CA VAL A 852 -8.58 20.91 -16.86
C VAL A 852 -7.23 20.95 -16.15
N PRO A 853 -7.03 21.79 -15.11
CA PRO A 853 -5.77 21.83 -14.39
C PRO A 853 -5.32 20.45 -13.91
N PHE A 854 -4.03 20.19 -14.02
CA PHE A 854 -3.40 18.99 -13.50
C PHE A 854 -2.79 19.27 -12.13
N GLY A 855 -3.10 18.41 -11.16
CA GLY A 855 -2.89 18.65 -9.74
C GLY A 855 -4.25 18.63 -9.05
#